data_AF-A0ABD3R3I8-F1
#
_entry.id   AF-A0ABD3R3I8-F1
#
_cell.length_a   1.000
_cell.length_b   1.000
_cell.length_c   1.000
_cell.angle_alpha   90.00
_cell.angle_beta   90.00
_cell.angle_gamma   90.00
#
_symmetry.space_group_name_H-M   'P 1'
#
loop_
_entity.id
_entity.type
_entity.pdbx_description
1 polymer ?
#
loop_
_entity_poly.entity_id
_entity_poly.type
_entity_poly.pdbx_seq_one_letter_code
_entity_poly.pdbx_strand_id
1 'polypeptide(L)'
;MAHRCPPPAVCVNTLGSYECACPSLALDSAFFYNAPIATGVGDGVVVPGGFWNDLDADAMGRPWDTSLGSSESSSCPGLPSTRGCCDDDGHSKEGGTCRSSFHCPIDPCIVESSNGGDNDDRTTACASNALCERAASPLSRPNFVCRCPPGLMGNGRPCGVGRRGKGPKVKYDGRTPTEETARALESGLICGCSEPTIDPCDGFPKCPGKREICAVDPQTSIPHCTCQDGYVRDPDYGCVDENPPLLRLRPDPVHGLDPVTGITHLSQGDRYEEYGVDVIDDNAEEYLRSLKITYSRPLPQGCLLEMGAFTVNYTVATPWTVPNFARTTRTVVIDNIDECEGSGGALGASCPELVAMCDYDAGASCRDEIGTYTCVCPVGTEGGRIPSDSRLRPGGKGGMLPVIEILGPNPKRFRVARASGIRGIIRVGVNDEGSNARVEAMIAEQRSAYESDIRAIIKATAGAELCATRSYPNVRPTDCVHAEDHTYKGKVDLTSRVSVGEPVPKDGVGARLDQWKVPYNVADDAGNKAKTVWRDIIIEEVDIEDFERMAMQDKVKIPKGEEDRSFAEAPMKERNESPLQQVCPPCDPCKCNNSQQKQHQRNGGDDGMLSSSECMVMCENKIVASEMARTSDKTCTQTVHQGGIGASDHQIIQQLLAFLEGLMGPSTMMLLFLGCFIATMVYLLQRVIITLFDSSGPHTRTYYHRKDQRSIGKEVFDNSQRWPWMRRSNHDV
;
A
#
# COMPACT_ATOMS: atom_id res chain seq x y z
N MET A 1 -87.21 19.74 46.85
CA MET A 1 -86.42 18.74 46.10
C MET A 1 -85.00 19.24 46.04
N ALA A 2 -83.99 18.40 46.28
CA ALA A 2 -82.59 18.81 46.15
C ALA A 2 -82.18 18.60 44.69
N HIS A 3 -82.03 19.69 43.94
CA HIS A 3 -81.50 19.66 42.59
C HIS A 3 -80.00 19.41 42.67
N ARG A 4 -79.48 18.48 41.86
CA ARG A 4 -78.06 18.11 41.84
C ARG A 4 -77.55 18.16 40.41
N CYS A 5 -76.69 19.12 40.14
CA CYS A 5 -75.84 19.10 38.95
C CYS A 5 -74.72 18.06 39.17
N PRO A 6 -74.31 17.32 38.13
CA PRO A 6 -73.16 16.42 38.22
C PRO A 6 -71.88 17.21 38.54
N PRO A 7 -71.08 16.83 39.55
CA PRO A 7 -69.81 17.51 39.82
C PRO A 7 -68.87 17.37 38.60
N PRO A 8 -68.11 18.42 38.23
CA PRO A 8 -67.86 19.66 38.97
C PRO A 8 -68.85 20.80 38.61
N ALA A 9 -69.93 20.54 37.89
CA ALA A 9 -70.89 21.58 37.52
C ALA A 9 -71.57 22.18 38.76
N VAL A 10 -71.71 23.50 38.77
CA VAL A 10 -72.32 24.27 39.84
C VAL A 10 -73.79 24.51 39.52
N CYS A 11 -74.66 24.31 40.51
CA CYS A 11 -76.09 24.60 40.39
C CYS A 11 -76.33 26.09 40.64
N VAL A 12 -76.88 26.79 39.64
CA VAL A 12 -77.24 28.19 39.69
C VAL A 12 -78.76 28.30 39.70
N ASN A 13 -79.34 28.94 40.72
CA ASN A 13 -80.79 29.10 40.81
C ASN A 13 -81.26 30.22 39.88
N THR A 14 -82.33 29.96 39.13
CA THR A 14 -82.99 30.94 38.26
C THR A 14 -84.42 31.21 38.78
N LEU A 15 -85.09 32.24 38.26
CA LEU A 15 -86.46 32.56 38.69
C LEU A 15 -87.41 31.40 38.33
N GLY A 16 -87.78 30.60 39.32
CA GLY A 16 -88.68 29.45 39.17
C GLY A 16 -88.02 28.17 38.62
N SER A 17 -86.69 28.11 38.53
CA SER A 17 -85.95 26.97 37.94
C SER A 17 -84.49 26.94 38.45
N TYR A 18 -83.64 26.10 37.86
CA TYR A 18 -82.20 26.06 38.08
C TYR A 18 -81.46 25.73 36.79
N GLU A 19 -80.18 26.04 36.72
CA GLU A 19 -79.28 25.72 35.62
C GLU A 19 -77.98 25.12 36.16
N CYS A 20 -77.35 24.26 35.35
CA CYS A 20 -76.02 23.75 35.65
C CYS A 20 -75.01 24.52 34.80
N ALA A 21 -73.95 25.04 35.43
CA ALA A 21 -72.89 25.77 34.76
C ALA A 21 -71.52 25.15 35.09
N CYS A 22 -70.60 25.16 34.14
CA CYS A 22 -69.23 24.74 34.39
C CYS A 22 -68.50 25.80 35.23
N PRO A 23 -67.71 25.37 36.23
CA PRO A 23 -66.95 26.31 37.05
C PRO A 23 -65.91 27.01 36.18
N SER A 24 -66.06 28.31 35.99
CA SER A 24 -65.02 29.13 35.39
C SER A 24 -64.01 29.51 36.46
N LEU A 25 -62.73 29.65 36.10
CA LEU A 25 -61.72 30.16 37.04
C LEU A 25 -62.06 31.56 37.58
N ALA A 26 -62.90 32.32 36.86
CA ALA A 26 -63.36 33.63 37.30
C ALA A 26 -64.37 33.51 38.47
N LEU A 27 -65.20 32.46 38.47
CA LEU A 27 -66.15 32.17 39.56
C LEU A 27 -65.42 31.88 40.89
N ASP A 28 -64.30 31.16 40.86
CA ASP A 28 -63.51 30.89 42.08
C ASP A 28 -62.94 32.17 42.71
N SER A 29 -62.51 33.14 41.90
CA SER A 29 -62.03 34.42 42.43
C SER A 29 -63.14 35.34 42.96
N ALA A 30 -64.35 35.25 42.41
CA ALA A 30 -65.49 36.08 42.80
C ALA A 30 -66.20 35.57 44.06
N PHE A 31 -66.22 34.25 44.29
CA PHE A 31 -66.94 33.65 45.43
C PHE A 31 -66.15 33.62 46.73
N PHE A 32 -64.81 33.57 46.69
CA PHE A 32 -64.01 33.35 47.90
C PHE A 32 -63.58 34.63 48.64
N TYR A 33 -63.67 35.81 48.04
CA TYR A 33 -63.00 36.98 48.62
C TYR A 33 -63.85 37.95 49.46
N ASN A 34 -65.19 37.87 49.58
CA ASN A 34 -65.91 38.81 50.48
C ASN A 34 -67.35 38.46 50.93
N ALA A 35 -67.67 37.19 51.19
CA ALA A 35 -68.86 36.89 52.00
C ALA A 35 -68.60 35.72 52.95
N PRO A 36 -68.74 35.88 54.28
CA PRO A 36 -68.72 34.75 55.19
C PRO A 36 -69.87 33.82 54.79
N ILE A 37 -69.52 32.61 54.34
CA ILE A 37 -70.44 31.50 54.17
C ILE A 37 -70.95 31.17 55.57
N ALA A 38 -72.07 31.79 55.95
CA ALA A 38 -72.89 31.29 57.03
C ALA A 38 -73.35 29.91 56.60
N THR A 39 -72.88 28.89 57.32
CA THR A 39 -73.41 27.53 57.30
C THR A 39 -74.89 27.60 57.72
N GLY A 40 -75.75 27.86 56.74
CA GLY A 40 -77.17 28.07 56.91
C GLY A 40 -77.86 27.67 55.61
N VAL A 41 -78.42 26.49 55.64
CA VAL A 41 -79.27 25.88 54.62
C VAL A 41 -80.17 26.92 53.92
N GLY A 42 -80.07 27.03 52.59
CA GLY A 42 -81.27 27.12 51.76
C GLY A 42 -81.54 28.36 50.92
N ASP A 43 -80.70 29.40 50.88
CA ASP A 43 -81.01 30.57 50.04
C ASP A 43 -80.09 30.68 48.81
N GLY A 44 -80.71 30.45 47.66
CA GLY A 44 -80.09 30.56 46.35
C GLY A 44 -79.50 31.93 46.10
N VAL A 45 -78.28 31.95 45.60
CA VAL A 45 -77.67 33.15 45.03
C VAL A 45 -78.50 33.56 43.81
N VAL A 46 -79.30 34.62 43.93
CA VAL A 46 -80.01 35.22 42.80
C VAL A 46 -78.99 35.99 41.99
N VAL A 47 -78.65 35.47 40.82
CA VAL A 47 -77.60 36.06 39.99
C VAL A 47 -78.16 37.22 39.17
N PRO A 48 -77.54 38.41 39.17
CA PRO A 48 -78.00 39.54 38.36
C PRO A 48 -78.02 39.17 36.87
N GLY A 49 -79.01 39.68 36.13
CA GLY A 49 -79.28 39.27 34.74
C GLY A 49 -78.13 39.45 33.73
N GLY A 50 -77.06 40.19 34.08
CA GLY A 50 -75.84 40.32 33.29
C GLY A 50 -74.90 39.11 33.37
N PHE A 51 -74.99 38.29 34.43
CA PHE A 51 -74.06 37.20 34.70
C PHE A 51 -73.90 36.21 33.55
N TRP A 52 -75.01 35.82 32.93
CA TRP A 52 -74.98 34.87 31.84
C TRP A 52 -74.41 35.46 30.55
N ASN A 53 -74.61 36.75 30.31
CA ASN A 53 -74.02 37.44 29.17
C ASN A 53 -72.49 37.52 29.34
N ASP A 54 -72.03 37.73 30.58
CA ASP A 54 -70.60 37.70 30.91
C ASP A 54 -70.04 36.28 30.76
N LEU A 55 -70.80 35.26 31.20
CA LEU A 55 -70.43 33.86 31.05
C LEU A 55 -70.28 33.45 29.58
N ASP A 56 -71.24 33.84 28.73
CA ASP A 56 -71.24 33.51 27.30
C ASP A 56 -70.15 34.29 26.53
N ALA A 57 -69.87 35.53 26.93
CA ALA A 57 -68.82 36.35 26.32
C ALA A 57 -67.41 35.84 26.66
N ASP A 58 -67.17 35.41 27.90
CA ASP A 58 -65.87 34.88 28.33
C ASP A 58 -65.65 33.41 27.94
N ALA A 59 -66.72 32.61 27.84
CA ALA A 59 -66.65 31.18 27.54
C ALA A 59 -66.07 30.87 26.15
N MET A 60 -66.16 31.78 25.18
CA MET A 60 -65.61 31.58 23.85
C MET A 60 -64.07 31.48 23.83
N GLY A 61 -63.38 31.85 24.91
CA GLY A 61 -61.92 31.83 24.99
C GLY A 61 -61.30 30.68 25.79
N ARG A 62 -62.07 29.92 26.58
CA ARG A 62 -61.52 28.98 27.58
C ARG A 62 -62.15 27.60 27.48
N PRO A 63 -61.45 26.62 26.87
CA PRO A 63 -61.95 25.26 26.67
C PRO A 63 -62.38 24.52 27.94
N TRP A 64 -61.90 24.93 29.12
CA TRP A 64 -62.24 24.31 30.41
C TRP A 64 -63.52 24.86 31.04
N ASP A 65 -64.02 25.99 30.55
CA ASP A 65 -65.21 26.67 31.08
C ASP A 65 -66.49 26.23 30.34
N THR A 66 -66.39 25.25 29.45
CA THR A 66 -67.51 24.69 28.67
C THR A 66 -67.66 23.19 28.88
N SER A 67 -68.88 22.68 28.69
CA SER A 67 -69.18 21.27 28.82
C SER A 67 -68.52 20.43 27.71
N LEU A 68 -68.37 19.13 27.93
CA LEU A 68 -67.69 18.25 26.97
C LEU A 68 -68.31 18.34 25.56
N GLY A 69 -67.47 18.43 24.54
CA GLY A 69 -67.88 18.81 23.18
C GLY A 69 -68.70 17.79 22.37
N SER A 70 -69.01 16.60 22.90
CA SER A 70 -69.87 15.62 22.22
C SER A 70 -71.19 15.42 22.95
N SER A 71 -72.28 15.28 22.20
CA SER A 71 -73.63 15.00 22.73
C SER A 71 -73.73 13.68 23.50
N GLU A 72 -72.83 12.73 23.23
CA GLU A 72 -72.70 11.48 24.00
C GLU A 72 -72.10 11.70 25.39
N SER A 73 -71.37 12.81 25.60
CA SER A 73 -70.61 13.09 26.82
C SER A 73 -71.22 14.19 27.68
N SER A 74 -72.04 15.07 27.09
CA SER A 74 -72.76 16.13 27.80
C SER A 74 -74.02 16.52 27.02
N SER A 75 -75.11 16.85 27.72
CA SER A 75 -76.38 17.28 27.11
C SER A 75 -76.31 18.60 26.33
N CYS A 76 -75.36 19.47 26.68
CA CYS A 76 -75.19 20.80 26.09
C CYS A 76 -73.76 20.99 25.59
N PRO A 77 -73.34 20.24 24.55
CA PRO A 77 -71.94 20.10 24.20
C PRO A 77 -71.30 21.43 23.80
N GLY A 78 -70.16 21.75 24.42
CA GLY A 78 -69.41 22.99 24.15
C GLY A 78 -70.06 24.27 24.69
N LEU A 79 -71.15 24.17 25.45
CA LEU A 79 -71.79 25.31 26.11
C LEU A 79 -71.31 25.44 27.57
N PRO A 80 -71.17 26.67 28.10
CA PRO A 80 -70.74 26.90 29.48
C PRO A 80 -71.81 26.57 30.52
N SER A 81 -73.06 26.45 30.09
CA SER A 81 -74.19 26.11 30.95
C SER A 81 -75.29 25.36 30.21
N THR A 82 -76.28 24.90 30.97
CA THR A 82 -77.51 24.30 30.43
C THR A 82 -78.50 25.34 29.88
N ARG A 83 -78.16 26.63 29.95
CA ARG A 83 -79.02 27.73 29.50
C ARG A 83 -79.18 27.70 27.99
N GLY A 84 -80.42 27.82 27.51
CA GLY A 84 -80.73 27.87 26.08
C GLY A 84 -80.59 26.55 25.31
N CYS A 85 -80.11 25.47 25.93
CA CYS A 85 -80.05 24.13 25.35
C CYS A 85 -80.99 23.12 26.04
N CYS A 86 -81.19 23.26 27.36
CA CYS A 86 -82.20 22.49 28.09
C CYS A 86 -83.50 23.30 28.23
N ASP A 87 -84.61 22.62 28.53
CA ASP A 87 -85.89 23.27 28.84
C ASP A 87 -85.72 24.30 29.97
N ASP A 88 -86.28 25.49 29.82
CA ASP A 88 -86.18 26.60 30.78
C ASP A 88 -86.71 26.19 32.17
N ASP A 89 -87.73 25.33 32.22
CA ASP A 89 -88.23 24.73 33.46
C ASP A 89 -87.40 23.49 33.83
N GLY A 90 -86.44 23.67 34.73
CA GLY A 90 -85.59 22.61 35.27
C GLY A 90 -86.35 21.60 36.13
N HIS A 91 -87.60 21.90 36.51
CA HIS A 91 -88.49 20.97 37.19
C HIS A 91 -89.29 20.08 36.23
N SER A 92 -89.32 20.43 34.93
CA SER A 92 -89.86 19.53 33.90
C SER A 92 -89.04 18.24 33.82
N LYS A 93 -89.67 17.15 33.36
CA LYS A 93 -89.01 15.86 33.22
C LYS A 93 -87.87 15.94 32.20
N GLU A 94 -88.10 16.69 31.12
CA GLU A 94 -87.18 16.95 30.04
C GLU A 94 -86.00 17.81 30.52
N GLY A 95 -86.29 18.92 31.22
CA GLY A 95 -85.29 19.83 31.78
C GLY A 95 -84.40 19.21 32.85
N GLY A 96 -84.98 18.39 33.74
CA GLY A 96 -84.23 17.65 34.75
C GLY A 96 -83.33 16.57 34.15
N THR A 97 -83.83 15.83 33.15
CA THR A 97 -83.02 14.80 32.45
C THR A 97 -81.84 15.43 31.72
N CYS A 98 -82.07 16.52 30.98
CA CYS A 98 -81.03 17.27 30.28
C CYS A 98 -79.94 17.78 31.24
N ARG A 99 -80.31 18.37 32.38
CA ARG A 99 -79.34 18.88 33.38
C ARG A 99 -78.57 17.76 34.09
N SER A 100 -79.18 16.59 34.27
CA SER A 100 -78.52 15.45 34.92
C SER A 100 -77.41 14.80 34.06
N SER A 101 -77.44 15.02 32.75
CA SER A 101 -76.39 14.57 31.81
C SER A 101 -75.45 15.69 31.38
N PHE A 102 -75.51 16.86 32.01
CA PHE A 102 -74.57 17.95 31.76
C PHE A 102 -73.25 17.68 32.48
N HIS A 103 -72.17 17.48 31.73
CA HIS A 103 -70.86 17.17 32.28
C HIS A 103 -69.81 18.19 31.88
N CYS A 104 -69.17 18.77 32.91
CA CYS A 104 -68.04 19.65 32.76
C CYS A 104 -66.73 18.87 32.82
N PRO A 105 -65.67 19.35 32.13
CA PRO A 105 -64.33 18.84 32.32
C PRO A 105 -63.92 18.87 33.79
N ILE A 106 -63.43 17.74 34.31
CA ILE A 106 -62.84 17.70 35.66
C ILE A 106 -61.40 18.19 35.52
N ASP A 107 -61.04 19.23 36.26
CA ASP A 107 -59.65 19.66 36.39
C ASP A 107 -58.87 18.61 37.20
N PRO A 108 -57.96 17.85 36.56
CA PRO A 108 -57.18 16.82 37.25
C PRO A 108 -56.15 17.40 38.24
N CYS A 109 -55.90 18.71 38.20
CA CYS A 109 -54.96 19.39 39.09
C CYS A 109 -55.61 19.88 40.39
N ILE A 110 -56.94 20.00 40.44
CA ILE A 110 -57.71 20.47 41.62
C ILE A 110 -58.26 19.28 42.41
N VAL A 111 -57.74 18.07 42.23
CA VAL A 111 -58.11 16.95 43.11
C VAL A 111 -57.53 17.24 44.48
N GLU A 112 -58.31 17.98 45.29
CA GLU A 112 -58.10 18.13 46.70
C GLU A 112 -57.90 16.72 47.22
N SER A 113 -56.73 16.49 47.81
CA SER A 113 -56.41 15.34 48.63
C SER A 113 -57.40 15.32 49.80
N SER A 114 -58.64 15.00 49.50
CA SER A 114 -59.71 14.79 50.44
C SER A 114 -59.21 13.64 51.31
N ASN A 115 -59.11 13.91 52.60
CA ASN A 115 -58.52 13.05 53.63
C ASN A 115 -59.30 11.72 53.86
N GLY A 116 -59.95 11.18 52.82
CA GLY A 116 -60.67 9.90 52.86
C GLY A 116 -59.70 8.75 52.69
N GLY A 117 -59.38 8.08 53.81
CA GLY A 117 -58.46 6.95 53.91
C GLY A 117 -58.94 5.63 53.29
N ASP A 118 -59.58 5.66 52.12
CA ASP A 118 -59.83 4.45 51.34
C ASP A 118 -58.82 4.33 50.21
N ASN A 119 -58.13 3.17 50.17
CA ASN A 119 -57.05 2.77 49.25
C ASN A 119 -57.47 2.69 47.77
N ASP A 120 -58.44 3.49 47.32
CA ASP A 120 -58.82 3.54 45.93
C ASP A 120 -57.80 4.40 45.18
N ASP A 121 -57.24 3.80 44.11
CA ASP A 121 -56.08 4.15 43.30
C ASP A 121 -56.22 5.48 42.52
N ARG A 122 -56.80 6.51 43.15
CA ARG A 122 -56.82 7.89 42.66
C ARG A 122 -55.52 8.56 43.05
N THR A 123 -54.43 8.05 42.48
CA THR A 123 -53.12 8.71 42.50
C THR A 123 -53.29 10.14 42.00
N THR A 124 -52.78 11.12 42.75
CA THR A 124 -52.62 12.48 42.26
C THR A 124 -52.00 12.43 40.87
N ALA A 125 -52.59 13.18 39.93
CA ALA A 125 -52.24 13.16 38.51
C ALA A 125 -50.72 13.40 38.29
N CYS A 126 -50.10 14.16 39.20
CA CYS A 126 -48.68 14.45 39.25
C CYS A 126 -48.05 14.01 40.58
N ALA A 127 -46.72 13.86 40.59
CA ALA A 127 -45.92 13.63 41.79
C ALA A 127 -46.03 14.83 42.75
N SER A 128 -45.84 14.60 44.04
CA SER A 128 -46.05 15.61 45.10
C SER A 128 -45.18 16.86 44.96
N ASN A 129 -44.08 16.79 44.21
CA ASN A 129 -43.16 17.89 43.94
C ASN A 129 -43.20 18.37 42.48
N ALA A 130 -44.22 17.99 41.71
CA ALA A 130 -44.45 18.45 40.34
C ALA A 130 -45.61 19.46 40.31
N LEU A 131 -45.49 20.48 39.46
CA LEU A 131 -46.55 21.41 39.15
C LEU A 131 -47.52 20.75 38.16
N CYS A 132 -48.79 20.63 38.53
CA CYS A 132 -49.82 20.19 37.60
C CYS A 132 -50.35 21.39 36.82
N GLU A 133 -50.21 21.35 35.50
CA GLU A 133 -50.79 22.33 34.58
C GLU A 133 -51.87 21.66 33.72
N ARG A 134 -53.03 22.31 33.57
CA ARG A 134 -54.04 21.86 32.62
C ARG A 134 -53.51 21.93 31.19
N ALA A 135 -53.86 20.94 30.38
CA ALA A 135 -53.61 21.02 28.94
C ALA A 135 -54.48 22.13 28.31
N ALA A 136 -54.08 22.63 27.14
CA ALA A 136 -54.84 23.67 26.44
C ALA A 136 -56.28 23.23 26.07
N SER A 137 -56.51 21.92 25.93
CA SER A 137 -57.82 21.34 25.65
C SER A 137 -58.18 20.27 26.68
N PRO A 138 -59.39 20.28 27.26
CA PRO A 138 -59.85 19.23 28.17
C PRO A 138 -60.03 17.87 27.47
N LEU A 139 -60.07 17.84 26.13
CA LEU A 139 -60.20 16.62 25.33
C LEU A 139 -58.86 15.93 25.06
N SER A 140 -57.73 16.59 25.38
CA SER A 140 -56.42 15.95 25.24
C SER A 140 -56.27 14.77 26.20
N ARG A 141 -55.52 13.74 25.80
CA ARG A 141 -55.27 12.55 26.62
C ARG A 141 -53.77 12.36 26.77
N PRO A 142 -53.17 12.70 27.93
CA PRO A 142 -53.79 13.25 29.13
C PRO A 142 -54.28 14.70 28.95
N ASN A 143 -55.27 15.12 29.75
CA ASN A 143 -55.79 16.49 29.79
C ASN A 143 -54.98 17.41 30.74
N PHE A 144 -53.79 16.98 31.14
CA PHE A 144 -52.87 17.71 32.01
C PHE A 144 -51.42 17.39 31.66
N VAL A 145 -50.53 18.28 32.10
CA VAL A 145 -49.09 18.15 31.99
C VAL A 145 -48.49 18.35 33.37
N CYS A 146 -47.66 17.42 33.80
CA CYS A 146 -46.88 17.56 35.02
C CYS A 146 -45.53 18.18 34.68
N ARG A 147 -45.21 19.34 35.26
CA ARG A 147 -43.93 20.02 35.06
C ARG A 147 -43.10 20.01 36.34
N CYS A 148 -41.84 19.65 36.22
CA CYS A 148 -40.93 19.76 37.35
C CYS A 148 -40.51 21.22 37.59
N PRO A 149 -40.43 21.66 38.86
CA PRO A 149 -39.87 22.95 39.22
C PRO A 149 -38.43 23.15 38.71
N PRO A 150 -37.97 24.40 38.54
CA PRO A 150 -36.58 24.68 38.18
C PRO A 150 -35.58 23.97 39.12
N GLY A 151 -34.60 23.28 38.54
CA GLY A 151 -33.60 22.50 39.28
C GLY A 151 -33.94 21.02 39.46
N LEU A 152 -35.17 20.59 39.17
CA LEU A 152 -35.56 19.18 39.18
C LEU A 152 -35.79 18.67 37.75
N MET A 153 -35.52 17.37 37.53
CA MET A 153 -35.77 16.68 36.26
C MET A 153 -36.64 15.44 36.47
N GLY A 154 -37.47 15.15 35.48
CA GLY A 154 -38.34 13.98 35.45
C GLY A 154 -39.61 14.24 34.65
N ASN A 155 -40.46 13.22 34.52
CA ASN A 155 -41.75 13.34 33.82
C ASN A 155 -42.86 13.95 34.69
N GLY A 156 -42.58 14.26 35.95
CA GLY A 156 -43.51 14.84 36.92
C GLY A 156 -44.66 13.91 37.34
N ARG A 157 -44.70 12.66 36.90
CA ARG A 157 -45.73 11.68 37.26
C ARG A 157 -45.26 10.80 38.43
N PRO A 158 -46.14 10.34 39.32
CA PRO A 158 -45.73 9.47 40.41
C PRO A 158 -45.09 8.17 39.90
N CYS A 159 -44.06 7.71 40.60
CA CYS A 159 -43.45 6.41 40.31
C CYS A 159 -44.42 5.29 40.71
N GLY A 160 -44.62 4.30 39.83
CA GLY A 160 -45.41 3.12 40.15
C GLY A 160 -44.85 2.38 41.35
N VAL A 161 -45.72 1.85 42.21
CA VAL A 161 -45.35 1.12 43.43
C VAL A 161 -44.37 0.00 43.10
N GLY A 162 -43.16 0.04 43.66
CA GLY A 162 -42.10 -0.94 43.43
C GLY A 162 -41.09 -0.61 42.32
N ARG A 163 -41.29 0.44 41.53
CA ARG A 163 -40.26 0.92 40.58
C ARG A 163 -39.38 1.96 41.26
N ARG A 164 -38.11 1.63 41.52
CA ARG A 164 -37.08 2.64 41.81
C ARG A 164 -36.80 3.38 40.50
N GLY A 165 -37.23 4.63 40.39
CA GLY A 165 -36.91 5.49 39.24
C GLY A 165 -35.40 5.59 39.07
N LYS A 166 -34.91 5.53 37.83
CA LYS A 166 -33.52 5.93 37.54
C LYS A 166 -33.39 7.41 37.85
N GLY A 167 -32.40 7.80 38.65
CA GLY A 167 -32.09 9.21 38.89
C GLY A 167 -31.63 9.88 37.59
N PRO A 168 -32.10 11.10 37.27
CA PRO A 168 -31.65 11.83 36.11
C PRO A 168 -30.18 12.19 36.25
N LYS A 169 -29.47 12.18 35.12
CA LYS A 169 -28.11 12.66 35.02
C LYS A 169 -28.04 13.87 34.09
N VAL A 170 -27.27 14.87 34.47
CA VAL A 170 -26.96 16.02 33.63
C VAL A 170 -25.48 16.01 33.27
N LYS A 171 -25.15 16.62 32.15
CA LYS A 171 -23.79 16.85 31.67
C LYS A 171 -23.01 17.73 32.63
N TYR A 172 -21.72 17.91 32.36
CA TYR A 172 -20.81 18.75 33.13
C TYR A 172 -21.30 20.20 33.36
N ASP A 173 -22.20 20.73 32.52
CA ASP A 173 -22.80 22.06 32.71
C ASP A 173 -23.84 22.14 33.85
N GLY A 174 -24.20 21.00 34.44
CA GLY A 174 -25.19 20.89 35.51
C GLY A 174 -26.63 21.15 35.05
N ARG A 175 -26.89 21.23 33.73
CA ARG A 175 -28.20 21.65 33.19
C ARG A 175 -28.67 20.79 32.04
N THR A 176 -27.79 20.42 31.12
CA THR A 176 -28.17 19.66 29.94
C THR A 176 -28.30 18.19 30.30
N PRO A 177 -29.42 17.51 30.03
CA PRO A 177 -29.55 16.09 30.33
C PRO A 177 -28.55 15.26 29.50
N THR A 178 -28.03 14.18 30.09
CA THR A 178 -27.24 13.18 29.36
C THR A 178 -28.08 12.53 28.26
N GLU A 179 -27.44 11.94 27.23
CA GLU A 179 -28.21 11.29 26.16
C GLU A 179 -29.07 10.12 26.71
N GLU A 180 -28.52 9.37 27.68
CA GLU A 180 -29.28 8.34 28.40
C GLU A 180 -30.46 8.95 29.16
N THR A 181 -30.27 10.08 29.85
CA THR A 181 -31.33 10.77 30.60
C THR A 181 -32.40 11.33 29.67
N ALA A 182 -32.03 11.93 28.54
CA ALA A 182 -32.98 12.43 27.55
C ALA A 182 -33.87 11.29 27.00
N ARG A 183 -33.26 10.16 26.64
CA ARG A 183 -33.98 8.97 26.18
C ARG A 183 -34.85 8.35 27.28
N ALA A 184 -34.38 8.36 28.53
CA ALA A 184 -35.12 7.87 29.69
C ALA A 184 -36.30 8.79 30.09
N LEU A 185 -36.18 10.10 29.88
CA LEU A 185 -37.26 11.07 30.05
C LEU A 185 -38.35 10.86 28.98
N GLU A 186 -37.95 10.73 27.71
CA GLU A 186 -38.88 10.51 26.59
C GLU A 186 -39.65 9.19 26.72
N SER A 187 -38.98 8.13 27.19
CA SER A 187 -39.60 6.83 27.45
C SER A 187 -40.38 6.75 28.77
N GLY A 188 -40.39 7.81 29.58
CA GLY A 188 -41.09 7.84 30.87
C GLY A 188 -40.47 6.92 31.95
N LEU A 189 -39.21 6.52 31.79
CA LEU A 189 -38.46 5.71 32.76
C LEU A 189 -38.02 6.52 33.99
N ILE A 190 -37.87 7.84 33.85
CA ILE A 190 -37.62 8.76 34.95
C ILE A 190 -38.95 9.32 35.43
N CYS A 191 -39.48 8.70 36.48
CA CYS A 191 -40.69 9.12 37.15
C CYS A 191 -40.41 10.15 38.27
N GLY A 192 -41.41 10.98 38.57
CA GLY A 192 -41.35 12.02 39.58
C GLY A 192 -40.59 13.26 39.13
N CYS A 193 -40.20 14.07 40.09
CA CYS A 193 -39.21 15.13 39.92
C CYS A 193 -38.07 14.85 40.90
N SER A 194 -36.84 14.81 40.40
CA SER A 194 -35.67 14.51 41.23
C SER A 194 -34.50 15.40 40.84
N GLU A 195 -33.63 15.70 41.80
CA GLU A 195 -32.43 16.48 41.56
C GLU A 195 -31.47 15.66 40.69
N PRO A 196 -31.04 16.19 39.54
CA PRO A 196 -30.15 15.45 38.67
C PRO A 196 -28.75 15.34 39.27
N THR A 197 -28.14 14.18 39.07
CA THR A 197 -26.73 13.97 39.40
C THR A 197 -25.87 14.46 38.24
N ILE A 198 -24.80 15.20 38.52
CA ILE A 198 -23.85 15.63 37.49
C ILE A 198 -23.02 14.40 37.09
N ASP A 199 -23.03 14.06 35.81
CA ASP A 199 -22.10 13.11 35.22
C ASP A 199 -20.94 13.90 34.62
N PRO A 200 -19.78 14.00 35.32
CA PRO A 200 -18.71 14.91 34.93
C PRO A 200 -18.08 14.56 33.59
N CYS A 201 -18.27 13.31 33.13
CA CYS A 201 -17.71 12.80 31.89
C CYS A 201 -18.66 12.95 30.69
N ASP A 202 -19.98 13.08 30.91
CA ASP A 202 -20.89 13.39 29.81
C ASP A 202 -20.86 14.89 29.50
N GLY A 203 -20.52 15.24 28.26
CA GLY A 203 -20.28 16.62 27.82
C GLY A 203 -18.85 17.12 28.03
N PHE A 204 -17.97 16.36 28.68
CA PHE A 204 -16.53 16.63 28.63
C PHE A 204 -16.03 16.46 27.17
N PRO A 205 -15.10 17.30 26.68
CA PRO A 205 -14.52 17.10 25.35
C PRO A 205 -14.03 15.67 25.20
N LYS A 206 -14.33 15.02 24.07
CA LYS A 206 -13.81 13.69 23.80
C LYS A 206 -12.30 13.71 23.98
N CYS A 207 -11.78 12.77 24.76
CA CYS A 207 -10.36 12.68 25.00
C CYS A 207 -9.63 12.55 23.65
N PRO A 208 -8.57 13.35 23.42
CA PRO A 208 -7.91 13.44 22.13
C PRO A 208 -7.17 12.14 21.78
N GLY A 209 -6.68 11.40 22.78
CA GLY A 209 -6.00 10.13 22.56
C GLY A 209 -6.97 8.98 22.28
N LYS A 210 -6.61 8.10 21.34
CA LYS A 210 -7.29 6.80 21.22
C LYS A 210 -7.12 6.04 22.53
N ARG A 211 -8.20 5.43 23.01
CA ARG A 211 -8.24 4.64 24.27
C ARG A 211 -8.00 5.46 25.54
N GLU A 212 -8.09 6.78 25.45
CA GLU A 212 -8.32 7.61 26.62
C GLU A 212 -9.81 7.58 26.96
N ILE A 213 -10.11 7.33 28.23
CA ILE A 213 -11.45 7.43 28.81
C ILE A 213 -11.48 8.61 29.78
N CYS A 214 -12.63 9.25 29.89
CA CYS A 214 -12.82 10.24 30.95
C CYS A 214 -12.91 9.52 32.29
N ALA A 215 -12.05 9.90 33.22
CA ALA A 215 -12.14 9.53 34.63
C ALA A 215 -12.32 10.78 35.48
N VAL A 216 -12.96 10.60 36.62
CA VAL A 216 -13.20 11.67 37.59
C VAL A 216 -12.21 11.47 38.72
N ASP A 217 -11.39 12.49 38.99
CA ASP A 217 -10.48 12.46 40.14
C ASP A 217 -11.32 12.39 41.44
N PRO A 218 -11.12 11.35 42.29
CA PRO A 218 -11.93 11.14 43.48
C PRO A 218 -11.79 12.28 44.51
N GLN A 219 -10.71 13.07 44.47
CA GLN A 219 -10.49 14.17 45.41
C GLN A 219 -11.09 15.49 44.92
N THR A 220 -10.94 15.78 43.64
CA THR A 220 -11.31 17.09 43.08
C THR A 220 -12.66 17.09 42.37
N SER A 221 -13.21 15.91 42.04
CA SER A 221 -14.37 15.74 41.16
C SER A 221 -14.20 16.37 39.76
N ILE A 222 -12.95 16.64 39.36
CA ILE A 222 -12.64 17.21 38.06
C ILE A 222 -12.45 16.06 37.04
N PRO A 223 -13.18 16.08 35.91
CA PRO A 223 -12.96 15.11 34.84
C PRO A 223 -11.59 15.34 34.18
N HIS A 224 -10.85 14.25 33.96
CA HIS A 224 -9.60 14.24 33.22
C HIS A 224 -9.55 12.99 32.32
N CYS A 225 -8.72 13.05 31.28
CA CYS A 225 -8.48 11.91 30.42
C CYS A 225 -7.44 10.99 31.07
N THR A 226 -7.79 9.73 31.26
CA THR A 226 -6.88 8.67 31.68
C THR A 226 -6.90 7.54 30.66
N CYS A 227 -5.88 6.70 30.64
CA CYS A 227 -5.89 5.52 29.80
C CYS A 227 -6.93 4.50 30.27
N GLN A 228 -7.56 3.80 29.33
CA GLN A 228 -8.43 2.66 29.62
C GLN A 228 -7.65 1.57 30.39
N ASP A 229 -8.35 0.77 31.21
CA ASP A 229 -7.72 -0.35 31.90
C ASP A 229 -6.96 -1.28 30.91
N GLY A 230 -5.72 -1.62 31.25
CA GLY A 230 -4.78 -2.36 30.39
C GLY A 230 -3.88 -1.48 29.52
N TYR A 231 -4.05 -0.16 29.55
CA TYR A 231 -3.24 0.80 28.81
C TYR A 231 -2.46 1.69 29.76
N VAL A 232 -1.22 2.02 29.38
CA VAL A 232 -0.37 2.97 30.10
C VAL A 232 -0.05 4.17 29.25
N ARG A 233 0.05 5.32 29.91
CA ARG A 233 0.34 6.60 29.27
C ARG A 233 1.83 6.72 29.00
N ASP A 234 2.20 6.61 27.74
CA ASP A 234 3.52 6.93 27.23
C ASP A 234 3.58 8.44 26.84
N PRO A 235 4.67 9.16 27.20
CA PRO A 235 4.78 10.60 26.93
C PRO A 235 4.82 10.93 25.43
N ASP A 236 5.37 10.05 24.59
CA ASP A 236 5.54 10.27 23.16
C ASP A 236 4.42 9.63 22.34
N TYR A 237 3.83 8.54 22.85
CA TYR A 237 2.87 7.72 22.09
C TYR A 237 1.43 7.77 22.60
N GLY A 238 1.14 8.39 23.74
CA GLY A 238 -0.20 8.42 24.33
C GLY A 238 -0.54 7.13 25.08
N CYS A 239 -1.81 6.70 25.08
CA CYS A 239 -2.22 5.49 25.77
C CYS A 239 -1.93 4.24 24.93
N VAL A 240 -0.98 3.43 25.38
CA VAL A 240 -0.48 2.23 24.69
C VAL A 240 -0.73 0.99 25.53
N ASP A 241 -1.03 -0.14 24.87
CA ASP A 241 -1.13 -1.44 25.53
C ASP A 241 0.25 -1.83 26.07
N GLU A 242 0.31 -2.18 27.35
CA GLU A 242 1.54 -2.65 27.99
C GLU A 242 1.98 -4.02 27.45
N ASN A 243 1.04 -4.80 26.89
CA ASN A 243 1.35 -6.11 26.36
C ASN A 243 2.11 -5.98 25.02
N PRO A 244 3.25 -6.68 24.87
CA PRO A 244 3.96 -6.68 23.60
C PRO A 244 3.12 -7.37 22.51
N PRO A 245 3.28 -6.96 21.23
CA PRO A 245 2.63 -7.61 20.11
C PRO A 245 2.95 -9.11 20.08
N LEU A 246 1.92 -9.90 19.81
CA LEU A 246 2.10 -11.32 19.54
C LEU A 246 2.52 -11.51 18.08
N LEU A 247 3.74 -12.03 17.88
CA LEU A 247 4.28 -12.35 16.57
C LEU A 247 4.01 -13.81 16.22
N ARG A 248 3.04 -14.04 15.33
CA ARG A 248 2.66 -15.39 14.88
C ARG A 248 3.37 -15.73 13.57
N LEU A 249 4.16 -16.79 13.56
CA LEU A 249 4.82 -17.28 12.35
C LEU A 249 3.77 -17.75 11.34
N ARG A 250 3.87 -17.29 10.08
CA ARG A 250 3.05 -17.84 8.99
C ARG A 250 3.57 -19.21 8.58
N PRO A 251 2.71 -20.22 8.40
CA PRO A 251 3.15 -21.52 7.90
C PRO A 251 3.55 -21.44 6.43
N ASP A 252 4.59 -22.18 6.05
CA ASP A 252 4.88 -22.46 4.63
C ASP A 252 3.70 -23.27 4.05
N PRO A 253 3.07 -22.85 2.94
CA PRO A 253 1.93 -23.55 2.37
C PRO A 253 2.28 -24.94 1.81
N VAL A 254 3.54 -25.20 1.47
CA VAL A 254 4.03 -26.46 0.89
C VAL A 254 4.55 -27.38 2.00
N HIS A 255 5.46 -26.87 2.83
CA HIS A 255 6.17 -27.69 3.82
C HIS A 255 5.55 -27.65 5.22
N GLY A 256 4.61 -26.73 5.44
CA GLY A 256 4.04 -26.48 6.75
C GLY A 256 5.01 -25.77 7.70
N LEU A 257 4.56 -25.61 8.94
CA LEU A 257 5.36 -25.14 10.05
C LEU A 257 4.92 -25.92 11.27
N ASP A 258 5.85 -26.53 12.00
CA ASP A 258 5.52 -27.11 13.29
C ASP A 258 5.13 -25.96 14.24
N PRO A 259 3.86 -25.89 14.68
CA PRO A 259 3.37 -24.78 15.49
C PRO A 259 3.97 -24.76 16.90
N VAL A 260 4.53 -25.89 17.37
CA VAL A 260 5.11 -26.02 18.71
C VAL A 260 6.57 -25.60 18.68
N THR A 261 7.34 -26.08 17.70
CA THR A 261 8.79 -25.84 17.64
C THR A 261 9.17 -24.64 16.77
N GLY A 262 8.29 -24.19 15.88
CA GLY A 262 8.59 -23.15 14.90
C GLY A 262 9.60 -23.61 13.84
N ILE A 263 9.72 -24.93 13.62
CA ILE A 263 10.63 -25.52 12.64
C ILE A 263 9.91 -25.70 11.30
N THR A 264 10.56 -25.29 10.22
CA THR A 264 10.19 -25.59 8.83
C THR A 264 11.25 -26.52 8.25
N HIS A 265 10.83 -27.69 7.78
CA HIS A 265 11.69 -28.64 7.10
C HIS A 265 11.62 -28.40 5.60
N LEU A 266 12.78 -28.26 4.96
CA LEU A 266 12.97 -28.16 3.52
C LEU A 266 13.90 -29.27 3.10
N SER A 267 13.77 -29.75 1.87
CA SER A 267 14.73 -30.68 1.29
C SER A 267 15.83 -29.92 0.56
N GLN A 268 17.01 -30.52 0.42
CA GLN A 268 17.99 -30.02 -0.54
C GLN A 268 17.36 -29.91 -1.93
N GLY A 269 17.61 -28.78 -2.60
CA GLY A 269 17.02 -28.47 -3.90
C GLY A 269 15.69 -27.70 -3.82
N ASP A 270 15.10 -27.56 -2.64
CA ASP A 270 14.01 -26.61 -2.49
C ASP A 270 14.54 -25.18 -2.60
N ARG A 271 13.61 -24.25 -2.88
CA ARG A 271 13.89 -22.82 -2.86
C ARG A 271 13.32 -22.24 -1.57
N TYR A 272 14.14 -21.53 -0.82
CA TYR A 272 13.67 -20.83 0.36
C TYR A 272 12.89 -19.56 -0.01
N GLU A 273 11.66 -19.44 0.47
CA GLU A 273 10.85 -18.23 0.42
C GLU A 273 10.45 -17.79 1.83
N GLU A 274 10.63 -16.49 2.13
CA GLU A 274 10.29 -15.95 3.44
C GLU A 274 8.81 -15.55 3.50
N TYR A 275 8.01 -16.32 4.24
CA TYR A 275 6.57 -16.08 4.41
C TYR A 275 6.20 -14.99 5.43
N GLY A 276 7.15 -14.55 6.26
CA GLY A 276 6.98 -13.50 7.26
C GLY A 276 6.22 -13.95 8.52
N VAL A 277 5.72 -12.95 9.25
CA VAL A 277 4.96 -13.10 10.50
C VAL A 277 3.71 -12.22 10.49
N ASP A 278 2.66 -12.68 11.15
CA ASP A 278 1.50 -11.86 11.50
C ASP A 278 1.76 -11.16 12.83
N VAL A 279 1.59 -9.84 12.84
CA VAL A 279 1.72 -9.01 14.04
C VAL A 279 0.32 -8.76 14.59
N ILE A 280 -0.01 -9.41 15.70
CA ILE A 280 -1.28 -9.22 16.41
C ILE A 280 -0.99 -8.26 17.56
N ASP A 281 -1.54 -7.05 17.47
CA ASP A 281 -1.35 -6.00 18.47
C ASP A 281 -2.59 -5.13 18.55
N ASP A 282 -3.04 -4.84 19.76
CA ASP A 282 -4.16 -3.96 19.96
C ASP A 282 -3.81 -2.51 19.59
N ASN A 283 -2.55 -2.12 19.60
CA ASN A 283 -2.05 -0.80 19.17
C ASN A 283 -1.86 -0.68 17.63
N ALA A 284 -2.31 -1.65 16.82
CA ALA A 284 -1.94 -1.72 15.40
C ALA A 284 -2.41 -0.54 14.53
N GLU A 285 -3.48 0.16 14.91
CA GLU A 285 -4.08 1.22 14.09
C GLU A 285 -3.30 2.55 14.09
N GLU A 286 -2.30 2.71 14.96
CA GLU A 286 -1.71 4.02 15.24
C GLU A 286 -0.22 4.12 14.93
N TYR A 287 0.46 2.99 14.72
CA TYR A 287 1.91 2.97 14.57
C TYR A 287 2.35 2.22 13.31
N LEU A 288 3.11 2.91 12.46
CA LEU A 288 3.85 2.30 11.36
C LEU A 288 5.01 1.50 11.96
N ARG A 289 4.88 0.17 11.97
CA ARG A 289 5.89 -0.72 12.52
C ARG A 289 6.87 -1.14 11.46
N SER A 290 8.16 -1.06 11.79
CA SER A 290 9.21 -1.67 11.01
C SER A 290 9.44 -3.11 11.50
N LEU A 291 9.12 -4.08 10.65
CA LEU A 291 9.49 -5.48 10.87
C LEU A 291 10.93 -5.67 10.41
N LYS A 292 11.85 -5.96 11.34
CA LYS A 292 13.23 -6.31 11.02
C LYS A 292 13.39 -7.82 10.95
N ILE A 293 13.86 -8.31 9.80
CA ILE A 293 14.15 -9.73 9.58
C ILE A 293 15.68 -9.90 9.53
N THR A 294 16.21 -10.83 10.32
CA THR A 294 17.64 -11.16 10.32
C THR A 294 17.85 -12.67 10.25
N TYR A 295 18.88 -13.08 9.53
CA TYR A 295 19.21 -14.49 9.28
C TYR A 295 20.51 -14.84 10.02
N SER A 296 20.62 -16.05 10.59
CA SER A 296 21.86 -16.50 11.23
C SER A 296 23.01 -16.73 10.25
N ARG A 297 22.69 -16.99 8.97
CA ARG A 297 23.64 -17.08 7.86
C ARG A 297 23.04 -16.40 6.62
N PRO A 298 23.86 -15.92 5.66
CA PRO A 298 23.36 -15.38 4.40
C PRO A 298 22.46 -16.41 3.70
N LEU A 299 21.31 -15.97 3.18
CA LEU A 299 20.42 -16.85 2.44
C LEU A 299 21.08 -17.21 1.09
N PRO A 300 21.26 -18.51 0.77
CA PRO A 300 21.66 -18.91 -0.57
C PRO A 300 20.60 -18.43 -1.57
N GLN A 301 21.05 -17.85 -2.69
CA GLN A 301 20.15 -17.47 -3.77
C GLN A 301 19.93 -18.68 -4.67
N GLY A 302 18.67 -19.09 -4.83
CA GLY A 302 18.32 -20.24 -5.68
C GLY A 302 18.10 -21.52 -4.87
N CYS A 303 18.65 -22.63 -5.36
CA CYS A 303 18.51 -23.95 -4.77
C CYS A 303 19.27 -24.07 -3.45
N LEU A 304 18.64 -24.73 -2.48
CA LEU A 304 19.28 -25.06 -1.21
C LEU A 304 20.24 -26.24 -1.40
N LEU A 305 21.52 -25.95 -1.64
CA LEU A 305 22.55 -26.99 -1.82
C LEU A 305 23.17 -27.44 -0.49
N GLU A 306 23.36 -26.52 0.46
CA GLU A 306 24.01 -26.82 1.73
C GLU A 306 22.96 -27.25 2.77
N MET A 307 23.09 -28.48 3.27
CA MET A 307 22.29 -28.93 4.42
C MET A 307 22.58 -28.11 5.68
N GLY A 308 21.71 -28.29 6.66
CA GLY A 308 21.86 -27.76 8.00
C GLY A 308 20.71 -26.84 8.37
N ALA A 309 20.84 -26.21 9.53
CA ALA A 309 19.81 -25.34 10.06
C ALA A 309 20.23 -23.87 10.00
N PHE A 310 19.28 -23.01 9.71
CA PHE A 310 19.43 -21.57 9.94
C PHE A 310 18.21 -21.00 10.63
N THR A 311 18.43 -19.94 11.41
CA THR A 311 17.36 -19.28 12.16
C THR A 311 17.05 -17.94 11.54
N VAL A 312 15.77 -17.66 11.40
CA VAL A 312 15.24 -16.36 11.00
C VAL A 312 14.64 -15.69 12.22
N ASN A 313 15.17 -14.53 12.59
CA ASN A 313 14.67 -13.74 13.70
C ASN A 313 13.84 -12.58 13.16
N TYR A 314 12.60 -12.48 13.64
CA TYR A 314 11.69 -11.37 13.37
C TYR A 314 11.66 -10.49 14.61
N THR A 315 11.93 -9.20 14.44
CA THR A 315 11.91 -8.24 15.54
C THR A 315 11.03 -7.06 15.17
N VAL A 316 10.14 -6.67 16.06
CA VAL A 316 9.30 -5.48 15.95
C VAL A 316 9.63 -4.57 17.12
N ALA A 317 9.98 -3.31 16.83
CA ALA A 317 10.29 -2.33 17.86
C ALA A 317 9.00 -1.90 18.59
N THR A 318 9.04 -1.92 19.92
CA THR A 318 7.91 -1.60 20.81
C THR A 318 8.43 -0.74 21.97
N PRO A 319 8.80 0.52 21.70
CA PRO A 319 9.53 1.38 22.63
C PRO A 319 8.86 1.57 23.99
N TRP A 320 7.54 1.41 24.06
CA TRP A 320 6.73 1.52 25.28
C TRP A 320 6.67 0.25 26.13
N THR A 321 7.18 -0.88 25.64
CA THR A 321 7.20 -2.16 26.38
C THR A 321 8.57 -2.45 26.99
N VAL A 322 8.64 -3.34 27.97
CA VAL A 322 9.89 -3.86 28.53
C VAL A 322 9.95 -5.38 28.33
N PRO A 323 10.83 -5.90 27.44
CA PRO A 323 11.82 -5.19 26.63
C PRO A 323 11.21 -4.36 25.49
N ASN A 324 11.96 -3.38 24.97
CA ASN A 324 11.50 -2.44 23.94
C ASN A 324 11.37 -3.02 22.52
N PHE A 325 11.21 -4.34 22.43
CA PHE A 325 10.96 -5.06 21.18
C PHE A 325 10.24 -6.39 21.48
N ALA A 326 9.41 -6.82 20.53
CA ALA A 326 8.93 -8.19 20.45
C ALA A 326 9.77 -8.98 19.45
N ARG A 327 10.09 -10.23 19.79
CA ARG A 327 10.85 -11.13 18.92
C ARG A 327 10.22 -12.50 18.84
N THR A 328 10.22 -13.05 17.63
CA THR A 328 9.96 -14.48 17.39
C THR A 328 10.98 -15.03 16.41
N THR A 329 11.15 -16.36 16.39
CA THR A 329 12.21 -17.02 15.63
C THR A 329 11.64 -18.23 14.89
N ARG A 330 11.95 -18.35 13.60
CA ARG A 330 11.71 -19.57 12.80
C ARG A 330 13.03 -20.29 12.62
N THR A 331 13.05 -21.60 12.80
CA THR A 331 14.20 -22.43 12.42
C THR A 331 13.89 -23.14 11.12
N VAL A 332 14.78 -23.05 10.15
CA VAL A 332 14.64 -23.73 8.86
C VAL A 332 15.71 -24.82 8.83
N VAL A 333 15.27 -26.07 8.70
CA VAL A 333 16.14 -27.26 8.62
C VAL A 333 16.11 -27.74 7.18
N ILE A 334 17.30 -27.92 6.59
CA ILE A 334 17.46 -28.45 5.25
C ILE A 334 17.91 -29.90 5.38
N ASP A 335 16.99 -30.80 5.06
CA ASP A 335 17.16 -32.26 5.11
C ASP A 335 17.88 -32.77 3.85
N ASN A 336 18.61 -33.88 4.00
CA ASN A 336 19.28 -34.55 2.90
C ASN A 336 18.26 -35.10 1.90
N ILE A 337 18.56 -35.01 0.62
CA ILE A 337 17.82 -35.74 -0.42
C ILE A 337 18.72 -36.81 -1.01
N ASP A 338 18.17 -38.00 -1.27
CA ASP A 338 18.89 -39.04 -1.99
C ASP A 338 18.96 -38.67 -3.48
N GLU A 339 20.10 -38.16 -3.94
CA GLU A 339 20.27 -37.77 -5.34
C GLU A 339 20.29 -38.99 -6.29
N CYS A 340 20.47 -40.20 -5.76
CA CYS A 340 20.53 -41.45 -6.52
C CYS A 340 19.13 -42.03 -6.81
N GLU A 341 18.13 -41.79 -5.96
CA GLU A 341 16.75 -42.24 -6.20
C GLU A 341 16.01 -41.40 -7.26
N GLY A 342 16.47 -40.18 -7.53
CA GLY A 342 15.72 -39.15 -8.25
C GLY A 342 16.15 -38.83 -9.70
N SER A 343 16.77 -39.75 -10.42
CA SER A 343 17.40 -39.47 -11.73
C SER A 343 16.40 -39.02 -12.82
N GLY A 344 16.15 -37.71 -12.90
CA GLY A 344 15.80 -37.01 -14.15
C GLY A 344 14.43 -36.32 -14.25
N GLY A 345 13.53 -36.43 -13.27
CA GLY A 345 12.14 -35.96 -13.46
C GLY A 345 11.88 -34.49 -13.10
N ALA A 346 11.97 -34.16 -11.81
CA ALA A 346 11.52 -32.87 -11.27
C ALA A 346 12.67 -32.04 -10.67
N LEU A 347 13.55 -32.67 -9.89
CA LEU A 347 14.69 -32.01 -9.24
C LEU A 347 15.69 -31.41 -10.25
N GLY A 348 15.95 -32.10 -11.36
CA GLY A 348 16.90 -31.62 -12.36
C GLY A 348 16.44 -30.40 -13.16
N ALA A 349 15.14 -30.14 -13.21
CA ALA A 349 14.61 -28.96 -13.89
C ALA A 349 14.74 -27.69 -13.03
N SER A 350 14.58 -27.81 -11.72
CA SER A 350 14.70 -26.69 -10.78
C SER A 350 16.15 -26.49 -10.29
N CYS A 351 16.87 -27.58 -10.07
CA CYS A 351 18.18 -27.62 -9.41
C CYS A 351 19.11 -28.63 -10.09
N PRO A 352 19.71 -28.29 -11.24
CA PRO A 352 20.58 -29.19 -11.99
C PRO A 352 21.82 -29.63 -11.20
N GLU A 353 22.23 -28.86 -10.19
CA GLU A 353 23.39 -29.13 -9.32
C GLU A 353 23.20 -30.37 -8.42
N LEU A 354 21.95 -30.79 -8.16
CA LEU A 354 21.63 -31.97 -7.34
C LEU A 354 21.28 -33.21 -8.17
N VAL A 355 21.46 -33.16 -9.49
CA VAL A 355 21.25 -34.35 -10.33
C VAL A 355 22.50 -35.22 -10.26
N ALA A 356 22.33 -36.47 -9.84
CA ALA A 356 23.40 -37.45 -9.88
C ALA A 356 23.88 -37.70 -11.32
N MET A 357 25.10 -37.26 -11.63
CA MET A 357 25.73 -37.42 -12.95
C MET A 357 26.67 -38.63 -12.99
N CYS A 358 26.20 -39.80 -12.55
CA CYS A 358 26.98 -41.02 -12.66
C CYS A 358 26.89 -41.61 -14.08
N ASP A 359 28.02 -42.08 -14.61
CA ASP A 359 28.08 -42.77 -15.90
C ASP A 359 27.59 -44.21 -15.74
N TYR A 360 26.26 -44.36 -15.72
CA TYR A 360 25.59 -45.66 -15.60
C TYR A 360 25.93 -46.58 -16.79
N ASP A 361 26.19 -46.03 -17.98
CA ASP A 361 26.57 -46.78 -19.17
C ASP A 361 27.98 -47.39 -19.03
N ALA A 362 28.89 -46.70 -18.33
CA ALA A 362 30.20 -47.23 -17.93
C ALA A 362 30.15 -48.15 -16.69
N GLY A 363 28.96 -48.42 -16.15
CA GLY A 363 28.73 -49.29 -15.00
C GLY A 363 28.97 -48.63 -13.63
N ALA A 364 29.04 -47.29 -13.56
CA ALA A 364 29.11 -46.59 -12.27
C ALA A 364 27.76 -46.69 -11.54
N SER A 365 27.80 -46.91 -10.23
CA SER A 365 26.62 -46.88 -9.36
C SER A 365 26.64 -45.63 -8.50
N CYS A 366 25.53 -44.90 -8.46
CA CYS A 366 25.37 -43.79 -7.53
C CYS A 366 25.23 -44.32 -6.09
N ARG A 367 25.83 -43.62 -5.14
CA ARG A 367 25.69 -43.83 -3.70
C ARG A 367 25.43 -42.49 -3.02
N ASP A 368 24.29 -42.39 -2.34
CA ASP A 368 23.93 -41.23 -1.53
C ASP A 368 24.91 -41.07 -0.35
N GLU A 369 25.34 -39.83 -0.13
CA GLU A 369 26.10 -39.40 1.03
C GLU A 369 25.39 -38.21 1.69
N ILE A 370 25.73 -37.90 2.93
CA ILE A 370 25.07 -36.81 3.64
C ILE A 370 25.50 -35.48 2.98
N GLY A 371 24.57 -34.90 2.21
CA GLY A 371 24.65 -33.60 1.55
C GLY A 371 25.20 -33.63 0.13
N THR A 372 25.46 -34.82 -0.41
CA THR A 372 26.08 -35.03 -1.72
C THR A 372 25.97 -36.50 -2.12
N TYR A 373 26.31 -36.83 -3.36
CA TYR A 373 26.41 -38.21 -3.81
C TYR A 373 27.83 -38.55 -4.28
N THR A 374 28.17 -39.84 -4.26
CA THR A 374 29.39 -40.36 -4.89
C THR A 374 29.07 -41.43 -5.93
N CYS A 375 29.73 -41.36 -7.09
CA CYS A 375 29.66 -42.39 -8.11
C CYS A 375 30.72 -43.46 -7.83
N VAL A 376 30.27 -44.66 -7.48
CA VAL A 376 31.13 -45.82 -7.23
C VAL A 376 31.36 -46.55 -8.55
N CYS A 377 32.59 -46.48 -9.06
CA CYS A 377 33.00 -47.19 -10.27
C CYS A 377 33.30 -48.68 -10.00
N PRO A 378 33.08 -49.57 -10.99
CA PRO A 378 33.45 -50.97 -10.87
C PRO A 378 34.97 -51.15 -10.77
N VAL A 379 35.41 -52.24 -10.13
CA VAL A 379 36.83 -52.51 -9.86
C VAL A 379 37.62 -52.58 -11.18
N GLY A 380 38.64 -51.73 -11.32
CA GLY A 380 39.49 -51.65 -12.51
C GLY A 380 39.19 -50.48 -13.45
N THR A 381 38.14 -49.70 -13.19
CA THR A 381 37.92 -48.41 -13.86
C THR A 381 38.21 -47.26 -12.88
N GLU A 382 39.21 -46.44 -13.18
CA GLU A 382 39.42 -45.19 -12.46
C GLU A 382 38.51 -44.14 -13.10
N GLY A 383 37.35 -43.90 -12.48
CA GLY A 383 36.53 -42.76 -12.83
C GLY A 383 37.32 -41.48 -12.59
N GLY A 384 37.62 -40.76 -13.67
CA GLY A 384 38.07 -39.37 -13.56
C GLY A 384 37.01 -38.62 -12.78
N ARG A 385 37.33 -38.20 -11.55
CA ARG A 385 36.41 -37.39 -10.75
C ARG A 385 36.05 -36.16 -11.57
N ILE A 386 34.79 -36.01 -11.91
CA ILE A 386 34.23 -34.74 -12.35
C ILE A 386 34.57 -33.74 -11.23
N PRO A 387 35.22 -32.60 -11.53
CA PRO A 387 35.63 -31.65 -10.51
C PRO A 387 34.38 -30.96 -9.94
N SER A 388 33.80 -31.53 -8.88
CA SER A 388 32.86 -30.83 -8.02
C SER A 388 33.57 -29.66 -7.32
N ASP A 389 32.84 -28.57 -7.19
CA ASP A 389 33.30 -27.22 -6.88
C ASP A 389 34.22 -27.11 -5.63
N SER A 390 35.48 -26.76 -5.89
CA SER A 390 36.34 -25.77 -5.21
C SER A 390 36.39 -25.56 -3.68
N ARG A 391 35.84 -26.39 -2.78
CA ARG A 391 36.01 -26.16 -1.31
C ARG A 391 36.53 -27.30 -0.44
N LEU A 392 36.79 -28.49 -0.97
CA LEU A 392 37.56 -29.52 -0.25
C LEU A 392 38.68 -30.07 -1.13
N ARG A 393 39.91 -29.60 -0.93
CA ARG A 393 41.13 -30.20 -1.52
C ARG A 393 41.26 -31.64 -1.01
N PRO A 394 41.54 -32.62 -1.88
CA PRO A 394 42.93 -33.04 -2.05
C PRO A 394 43.34 -33.29 -3.51
N GLY A 395 44.66 -33.19 -3.76
CA GLY A 395 45.26 -33.03 -5.07
C GLY A 395 45.23 -34.27 -5.97
N GLY A 396 44.85 -34.04 -7.23
CA GLY A 396 45.04 -34.95 -8.36
C GLY A 396 44.72 -34.22 -9.66
N LYS A 397 45.71 -33.51 -10.23
CA LYS A 397 45.59 -32.79 -11.51
C LYS A 397 45.74 -33.75 -12.68
N GLY A 398 44.69 -33.94 -13.48
CA GLY A 398 44.71 -34.84 -14.65
C GLY A 398 44.41 -34.19 -16.01
N GLY A 399 44.11 -32.89 -16.08
CA GLY A 399 43.99 -32.13 -17.33
C GLY A 399 45.07 -31.05 -17.40
N MET A 400 45.77 -30.93 -18.53
CA MET A 400 46.60 -29.74 -18.77
C MET A 400 45.66 -28.55 -18.89
N LEU A 401 45.96 -27.47 -18.17
CA LEU A 401 45.14 -26.26 -18.26
C LEU A 401 45.35 -25.59 -19.62
N PRO A 402 44.31 -24.99 -20.23
CA PRO A 402 44.49 -24.21 -21.43
C PRO A 402 45.49 -23.07 -21.18
N VAL A 403 46.27 -22.75 -22.21
CA VAL A 403 47.34 -21.75 -22.17
C VAL A 403 46.89 -20.53 -22.97
N ILE A 404 47.00 -19.34 -22.39
CA ILE A 404 46.76 -18.06 -23.08
C ILE A 404 48.12 -17.37 -23.27
N GLU A 405 48.38 -16.90 -24.48
CA GLU A 405 49.48 -16.04 -24.85
C GLU A 405 48.93 -14.67 -25.29
N ILE A 406 49.47 -13.59 -24.75
CA ILE A 406 49.08 -12.22 -25.11
C ILE A 406 49.96 -11.74 -26.26
N LEU A 407 49.34 -11.33 -27.37
CA LEU A 407 50.02 -10.81 -28.55
C LEU A 407 50.00 -9.27 -28.59
N GLY A 408 50.99 -8.66 -29.23
CA GLY A 408 51.13 -7.20 -29.29
C GLY A 408 51.73 -6.56 -28.02
N PRO A 409 51.66 -5.23 -27.88
CA PRO A 409 52.37 -4.51 -26.83
C PRO A 409 51.80 -4.77 -25.43
N ASN A 410 52.67 -5.14 -24.50
CA ASN A 410 52.38 -5.26 -23.08
C ASN A 410 53.56 -4.68 -22.28
N PRO A 411 53.43 -3.49 -21.65
CA PRO A 411 52.19 -2.74 -21.44
C PRO A 411 51.67 -2.01 -22.68
N LYS A 412 50.35 -1.85 -22.79
CA LYS A 412 49.70 -0.91 -23.72
C LYS A 412 49.77 0.49 -23.12
N ARG A 413 50.30 1.44 -23.89
CA ARG A 413 50.39 2.84 -23.48
C ARG A 413 49.32 3.67 -24.19
N PHE A 414 48.47 4.34 -23.43
CA PHE A 414 47.60 5.39 -23.94
C PHE A 414 48.20 6.74 -23.58
N ARG A 415 48.20 7.66 -24.53
CA ARG A 415 48.66 9.02 -24.30
C ARG A 415 47.46 9.93 -24.23
N VAL A 416 47.36 10.67 -23.15
CA VAL A 416 46.28 11.63 -22.91
C VAL A 416 46.90 13.00 -22.70
N ALA A 417 46.25 14.04 -23.22
CA ALA A 417 46.71 15.39 -23.00
C ALA A 417 46.61 15.72 -21.50
N ARG A 418 47.71 16.19 -20.92
CA ARG A 418 47.73 16.66 -19.55
C ARG A 418 46.84 17.91 -19.44
N ALA A 419 45.98 17.96 -18.43
CA ALA A 419 45.13 19.13 -18.18
C ALA A 419 45.90 20.44 -17.88
N SER A 420 47.24 20.44 -17.90
CA SER A 420 48.07 21.65 -17.75
C SER A 420 47.74 22.73 -18.78
N GLY A 421 47.28 22.38 -19.99
CA GLY A 421 46.83 23.34 -20.99
C GLY A 421 45.65 24.21 -20.55
N ILE A 422 44.85 23.74 -19.58
CA ILE A 422 43.72 24.49 -19.02
C ILE A 422 44.20 25.72 -18.22
N ARG A 423 45.44 25.70 -17.67
CA ARG A 423 46.03 26.88 -17.01
C ARG A 423 46.23 28.06 -17.96
N GLY A 424 46.36 27.82 -19.27
CA GLY A 424 46.46 28.90 -20.26
C GLY A 424 45.11 29.53 -20.62
N ILE A 425 44.02 28.79 -20.44
CA ILE A 425 42.65 29.22 -20.81
C ILE A 425 41.95 29.91 -19.64
N ILE A 426 42.17 29.43 -18.41
CA ILE A 426 41.68 30.09 -17.21
C ILE A 426 42.69 31.17 -16.84
N ARG A 427 42.40 32.44 -17.15
CA ARG A 427 43.20 33.61 -16.73
C ARG A 427 43.12 33.76 -15.21
N VAL A 428 43.87 32.94 -14.49
CA VAL A 428 44.01 33.00 -13.04
C VAL A 428 45.13 33.98 -12.70
N GLY A 429 44.83 34.98 -11.87
CA GLY A 429 45.86 35.83 -11.27
C GLY A 429 46.83 34.97 -10.46
N VAL A 430 48.13 35.14 -10.70
CA VAL A 430 49.23 34.19 -10.42
C VAL A 430 49.35 33.70 -8.96
N ASN A 431 48.55 34.19 -8.00
CA ASN A 431 48.69 33.87 -6.56
C ASN A 431 47.38 33.47 -5.85
N ASP A 432 46.32 33.07 -6.56
CA ASP A 432 45.08 32.64 -5.91
C ASP A 432 45.10 31.14 -5.55
N GLU A 433 45.26 30.82 -4.27
CA GLU A 433 45.23 29.44 -3.73
C GLU A 433 43.94 28.69 -4.14
N GLY A 434 42.81 29.40 -4.26
CA GLY A 434 41.53 28.80 -4.66
C GLY A 434 41.55 28.28 -6.10
N SER A 435 42.31 28.92 -6.98
CA SER A 435 42.41 28.53 -8.38
C SER A 435 43.31 27.30 -8.57
N ASN A 436 44.35 27.14 -7.76
CA ASN A 436 45.17 25.91 -7.75
C ASN A 436 44.37 24.70 -7.26
N ALA A 437 43.57 24.85 -6.20
CA ALA A 437 42.68 23.79 -5.72
C ALA A 437 41.67 23.35 -6.79
N ARG A 438 41.14 24.31 -7.57
CA ARG A 438 40.20 24.01 -8.68
C ARG A 438 40.86 23.27 -9.84
N VAL A 439 42.12 23.56 -10.15
CA VAL A 439 42.89 22.84 -11.18
C VAL A 439 43.20 21.41 -10.71
N GLU A 440 43.60 21.23 -9.45
CA GLU A 440 43.83 19.89 -8.88
C GLU A 440 42.54 19.05 -8.85
N ALA A 441 41.39 19.68 -8.55
CA ALA A 441 40.09 19.00 -8.61
C ALA A 441 39.74 18.52 -10.03
N MET A 442 39.98 19.35 -11.06
CA MET A 442 39.77 18.95 -12.46
C MET A 442 40.73 17.83 -12.91
N ILE A 443 41.98 17.85 -12.43
CA ILE A 443 42.96 16.77 -12.70
C ILE A 443 42.49 15.47 -12.03
N ALA A 444 42.01 15.54 -10.79
CA ALA A 444 41.46 14.39 -10.08
C ALA A 444 40.20 13.83 -10.78
N GLU A 445 39.32 14.69 -11.26
CA GLU A 445 38.13 14.32 -12.03
C GLU A 445 38.52 13.63 -13.35
N GLN A 446 39.45 14.20 -14.12
CA GLN A 446 39.96 13.59 -15.35
C GLN A 446 40.55 12.20 -15.07
N ARG A 447 41.35 12.06 -14.01
CA ARG A 447 41.96 10.78 -13.64
C ARG A 447 40.94 9.74 -13.19
N SER A 448 39.86 10.17 -12.54
CA SER A 448 38.76 9.28 -12.16
C SER A 448 37.99 8.74 -13.38
N ALA A 449 38.00 9.46 -14.51
CA ALA A 449 37.33 9.03 -15.74
C ALA A 449 38.10 7.95 -16.53
N TYR A 450 39.41 7.81 -16.30
CA TYR A 450 40.25 6.86 -17.05
C TYR A 450 39.77 5.40 -16.98
N GLU A 451 39.28 4.94 -15.83
CA GLU A 451 38.72 3.59 -15.73
C GLU A 451 37.49 3.42 -16.62
N SER A 452 36.59 4.42 -16.62
CA SER A 452 35.39 4.42 -17.46
C SER A 452 35.75 4.44 -18.94
N ASP A 453 36.75 5.21 -19.34
CA ASP A 453 37.21 5.28 -20.73
C ASP A 453 37.84 3.96 -21.20
N ILE A 454 38.69 3.34 -20.36
CA ILE A 454 39.26 2.01 -20.66
C ILE A 454 38.13 0.98 -20.82
N ARG A 455 37.15 0.98 -19.92
CA ARG A 455 35.98 0.10 -19.99
C ARG A 455 35.17 0.32 -21.28
N ALA A 456 34.97 1.58 -21.67
CA ALA A 456 34.30 1.93 -22.92
C ALA A 456 35.06 1.41 -24.15
N ILE A 457 36.39 1.55 -24.18
CA ILE A 457 37.25 1.04 -25.26
C ILE A 457 37.17 -0.50 -25.34
N ILE A 458 37.26 -1.20 -24.20
CA ILE A 458 37.15 -2.67 -24.16
C ILE A 458 35.79 -3.11 -24.70
N LYS A 459 34.71 -2.47 -24.25
CA LYS A 459 33.35 -2.81 -24.70
C LYS A 459 33.13 -2.53 -26.19
N ALA A 460 33.63 -1.39 -26.69
CA ALA A 460 33.45 -0.99 -28.08
C ALA A 460 34.24 -1.88 -29.06
N THR A 461 35.37 -2.42 -28.62
CA THR A 461 36.32 -3.13 -29.51
C THR A 461 36.56 -4.58 -29.13
N ALA A 462 35.82 -5.10 -28.14
CA ALA A 462 36.05 -6.39 -27.50
C ALA A 462 37.54 -6.59 -27.09
N GLY A 463 38.19 -5.51 -26.67
CA GLY A 463 39.60 -5.48 -26.26
C GLY A 463 40.62 -5.42 -27.40
N ALA A 464 40.21 -5.31 -28.66
CA ALA A 464 41.12 -5.27 -29.81
C ALA A 464 42.09 -4.07 -29.77
N GLU A 465 41.59 -2.90 -29.34
CA GLU A 465 42.41 -1.69 -29.20
C GLU A 465 43.57 -1.84 -28.20
N LEU A 466 43.46 -2.78 -27.27
CA LEU A 466 44.49 -3.01 -26.26
C LEU A 466 45.77 -3.62 -26.85
N CYS A 467 45.69 -4.27 -28.02
CA CYS A 467 46.87 -4.77 -28.72
C CYS A 467 47.19 -4.00 -30.02
N ALA A 468 46.33 -3.07 -30.42
CA ALA A 468 46.55 -2.24 -31.59
C ALA A 468 47.90 -1.50 -31.52
N THR A 469 48.60 -1.51 -32.65
CA THR A 469 49.86 -0.79 -32.83
C THR A 469 49.67 0.24 -33.95
N ARG A 470 50.60 1.18 -34.09
CA ARG A 470 50.51 2.15 -35.18
C ARG A 470 50.62 1.51 -36.56
N SER A 471 51.43 0.45 -36.68
CA SER A 471 51.58 -0.35 -37.89
C SER A 471 50.37 -1.25 -38.16
N TYR A 472 49.58 -1.54 -37.13
CA TYR A 472 48.40 -2.39 -37.23
C TYR A 472 47.26 -1.81 -36.37
N PRO A 473 46.56 -0.77 -36.86
CA PRO A 473 45.53 -0.08 -36.09
C PRO A 473 44.22 -0.87 -36.06
N ASN A 474 43.89 -1.60 -37.13
CA ASN A 474 42.63 -2.32 -37.28
C ASN A 474 42.79 -3.79 -36.89
N VAL A 475 42.98 -4.05 -35.61
CA VAL A 475 43.21 -5.40 -35.07
C VAL A 475 41.89 -6.05 -34.72
N ARG A 476 41.75 -7.37 -34.89
CA ARG A 476 40.61 -8.11 -34.35
C ARG A 476 40.93 -8.61 -32.94
N PRO A 477 39.92 -8.85 -32.08
CA PRO A 477 40.15 -9.41 -30.75
C PRO A 477 40.98 -10.71 -30.77
N THR A 478 40.76 -11.56 -31.78
CA THR A 478 41.48 -12.82 -31.99
C THR A 478 42.96 -12.65 -32.36
N ASP A 479 43.37 -11.47 -32.83
CA ASP A 479 44.77 -11.22 -33.18
C ASP A 479 45.55 -10.70 -31.94
N CYS A 480 44.84 -10.32 -30.86
CA CYS A 480 45.44 -9.80 -29.63
C CYS A 480 45.88 -10.87 -28.65
N VAL A 481 45.40 -12.10 -28.82
CA VAL A 481 45.62 -13.22 -27.91
C VAL A 481 45.63 -14.50 -28.74
N HIS A 482 46.42 -15.47 -28.29
CA HIS A 482 46.33 -16.84 -28.77
C HIS A 482 46.02 -17.73 -27.57
N ALA A 483 45.04 -18.62 -27.70
CA ALA A 483 44.74 -19.59 -26.65
C ALA A 483 44.68 -20.98 -27.25
N GLU A 484 45.38 -21.94 -26.66
CA GLU A 484 45.34 -23.33 -27.06
C GLU A 484 45.13 -24.26 -25.87
N ASP A 485 44.43 -25.37 -26.11
CA ASP A 485 44.25 -26.46 -25.18
C ASP A 485 44.85 -27.75 -25.73
N HIS A 486 45.53 -28.51 -24.88
CA HIS A 486 46.22 -29.74 -25.26
C HIS A 486 45.39 -30.93 -24.77
N THR A 487 44.43 -31.32 -25.60
CA THR A 487 43.55 -32.47 -25.33
C THR A 487 44.18 -33.78 -25.80
N TYR A 488 43.63 -34.92 -25.37
CA TYR A 488 44.01 -36.24 -25.90
C TYR A 488 43.75 -36.39 -27.41
N LYS A 489 42.92 -35.51 -28.02
CA LYS A 489 42.64 -35.47 -29.46
C LYS A 489 43.56 -34.52 -30.24
N GLY A 490 44.52 -33.87 -29.56
CA GLY A 490 45.43 -32.88 -30.13
C GLY A 490 45.18 -31.47 -29.62
N LYS A 491 45.87 -30.50 -30.24
CA LYS A 491 45.77 -29.08 -29.91
C LYS A 491 44.46 -28.50 -30.43
N VAL A 492 43.67 -27.88 -29.55
CA VAL A 492 42.43 -27.19 -29.87
C VAL A 492 42.65 -25.69 -29.72
N ASP A 493 42.36 -24.93 -30.77
CA ASP A 493 42.43 -23.46 -30.72
C ASP A 493 41.20 -22.90 -29.98
N LEU A 494 41.45 -22.24 -28.86
CA LEU A 494 40.45 -21.58 -28.02
C LEU A 494 40.49 -20.04 -28.17
N THR A 495 41.25 -19.50 -29.12
CA THR A 495 41.48 -18.06 -29.28
C THR A 495 40.18 -17.26 -29.38
N SER A 496 39.18 -17.78 -30.11
CA SER A 496 37.86 -17.14 -30.26
C SER A 496 37.00 -17.14 -29.00
N ARG A 497 37.38 -17.92 -27.97
CA ARG A 497 36.67 -18.06 -26.70
C ARG A 497 37.30 -17.24 -25.57
N VAL A 498 38.39 -16.53 -25.85
CA VAL A 498 39.02 -15.67 -24.86
C VAL A 498 38.09 -14.50 -24.54
N SER A 499 37.75 -14.37 -23.27
CA SER A 499 36.97 -13.27 -22.72
C SER A 499 37.90 -12.22 -22.09
N VAL A 500 37.67 -10.95 -22.43
CA VAL A 500 38.38 -9.80 -21.85
C VAL A 500 37.54 -9.26 -20.70
N GLY A 501 38.07 -9.29 -19.48
CA GLY A 501 37.37 -8.80 -18.30
C GLY A 501 37.51 -7.29 -18.09
N GLU A 502 36.96 -6.82 -16.98
CA GLU A 502 36.99 -5.41 -16.59
C GLU A 502 38.39 -4.96 -16.15
N PRO A 503 38.79 -3.70 -16.41
CA PRO A 503 40.08 -3.19 -15.98
C PRO A 503 40.12 -3.10 -14.46
N VAL A 504 41.21 -3.58 -13.87
CA VAL A 504 41.45 -3.52 -12.42
C VAL A 504 42.62 -2.57 -12.18
N PRO A 505 42.54 -1.63 -11.21
CA PRO A 505 43.69 -0.86 -10.79
C PRO A 505 44.87 -1.78 -10.43
N LYS A 506 46.09 -1.37 -10.77
CA LYS A 506 47.26 -2.18 -10.43
C LYS A 506 47.52 -2.04 -8.92
N ASP A 507 47.18 -3.05 -8.13
CA ASP A 507 47.42 -3.02 -6.67
C ASP A 507 48.92 -3.17 -6.33
N GLY A 508 49.46 -2.33 -5.44
CA GLY A 508 50.82 -2.46 -4.91
C GLY A 508 51.37 -1.16 -4.28
N VAL A 509 52.28 -1.29 -3.31
CA VAL A 509 53.01 -0.16 -2.72
C VAL A 509 53.87 0.48 -3.82
N GLY A 510 53.42 1.63 -4.34
CA GLY A 510 54.07 2.34 -5.45
C GLY A 510 53.35 2.25 -6.80
N ALA A 511 52.18 1.60 -6.87
CA ALA A 511 51.34 1.68 -8.07
C ALA A 511 50.80 3.10 -8.24
N ARG A 512 51.03 3.67 -9.42
CA ARG A 512 50.55 4.99 -9.78
C ARG A 512 49.07 4.90 -10.18
N LEU A 513 48.31 5.96 -9.93
CA LEU A 513 46.88 6.08 -10.30
C LEU A 513 46.63 6.01 -11.82
N ASP A 514 47.69 5.95 -12.63
CA ASP A 514 47.68 5.90 -14.08
C ASP A 514 48.00 4.48 -14.64
N GLN A 515 47.85 3.42 -13.81
CA GLN A 515 48.12 2.04 -14.19
C GLN A 515 46.96 1.08 -13.88
N TRP A 516 46.56 0.32 -14.90
CA TRP A 516 45.53 -0.72 -14.81
C TRP A 516 46.06 -2.03 -15.38
N LYS A 517 45.38 -3.12 -15.05
CA LYS A 517 45.59 -4.45 -15.62
C LYS A 517 44.24 -4.98 -16.11
N VAL A 518 44.22 -5.56 -17.31
CA VAL A 518 43.02 -6.15 -17.90
C VAL A 518 43.19 -7.67 -17.96
N PRO A 519 42.28 -8.45 -17.36
CA PRO A 519 42.38 -9.90 -17.35
C PRO A 519 41.85 -10.51 -18.65
N TYR A 520 42.57 -11.48 -19.19
CA TYR A 520 42.14 -12.35 -20.27
C TYR A 520 41.91 -13.75 -19.71
N ASN A 521 40.71 -14.29 -19.93
CA ASN A 521 40.27 -15.57 -19.40
C ASN A 521 39.72 -16.46 -20.52
N VAL A 522 40.04 -17.75 -20.51
CA VAL A 522 39.44 -18.73 -21.40
C VAL A 522 39.09 -20.00 -20.62
N ALA A 523 38.01 -20.64 -21.01
CA ALA A 523 37.63 -21.96 -20.53
C ALA A 523 37.47 -22.91 -21.73
N ASP A 524 37.92 -24.15 -21.57
CA ASP A 524 37.66 -25.20 -22.54
C ASP A 524 36.19 -25.69 -22.47
N ASP A 525 35.80 -26.61 -23.35
CA ASP A 525 34.45 -27.22 -23.33
C ASP A 525 34.17 -28.04 -22.05
N ALA A 526 35.21 -28.42 -21.31
CA ALA A 526 35.10 -29.16 -20.05
C ALA A 526 35.04 -28.23 -18.82
N GLY A 527 35.07 -26.91 -19.01
CA GLY A 527 35.02 -25.92 -17.93
C GLY A 527 36.35 -25.67 -17.23
N ASN A 528 37.47 -26.24 -17.71
CA ASN A 528 38.79 -25.95 -17.18
C ASN A 528 39.20 -24.53 -17.58
N LYS A 529 39.45 -23.70 -16.57
CA LYS A 529 39.83 -22.30 -16.76
C LYS A 529 41.35 -22.18 -16.90
N ALA A 530 41.81 -21.50 -17.93
CA ALA A 530 43.21 -21.12 -18.07
C ALA A 530 43.62 -20.22 -16.90
N LYS A 531 44.93 -20.19 -16.61
CA LYS A 531 45.48 -19.16 -15.73
C LYS A 531 45.23 -17.79 -16.37
N THR A 532 44.52 -16.91 -15.65
CA THR A 532 44.28 -15.53 -16.11
C THR A 532 45.61 -14.85 -16.45
N VAL A 533 45.70 -14.34 -17.67
CA VAL A 533 46.85 -13.54 -18.11
C VAL A 533 46.42 -12.07 -18.15
N TRP A 534 47.31 -11.19 -17.73
CA TRP A 534 47.02 -9.77 -17.57
C TRP A 534 47.76 -8.95 -18.61
N ARG A 535 47.06 -8.02 -19.25
CA ARG A 535 47.69 -6.95 -20.02
C ARG A 535 47.76 -5.70 -19.16
N ASP A 536 48.96 -5.17 -18.97
CA ASP A 536 49.18 -3.90 -18.28
C ASP A 536 48.79 -2.74 -19.21
N ILE A 537 48.08 -1.77 -18.66
CA ILE A 537 47.71 -0.51 -19.31
C ILE A 537 48.37 0.63 -18.54
N ILE A 538 49.07 1.50 -19.25
CA ILE A 538 49.70 2.70 -18.69
C ILE A 538 49.12 3.91 -19.41
N ILE A 539 48.58 4.86 -18.66
CA ILE A 539 48.16 6.16 -19.19
C ILE A 539 49.30 7.15 -18.98
N GLU A 540 49.84 7.65 -20.08
CA GLU A 540 50.85 8.69 -20.10
C GLU A 540 50.17 10.05 -20.32
N GLU A 541 50.12 10.87 -19.27
CA GLU A 541 49.78 12.28 -19.40
C GLU A 541 50.94 13.02 -20.08
N VAL A 542 50.72 13.48 -21.30
CA VAL A 542 51.71 14.21 -22.09
C VAL A 542 51.26 15.66 -22.30
N ASP A 543 52.22 16.59 -22.34
CA ASP A 543 51.90 17.97 -22.72
C ASP A 543 51.40 18.02 -24.17
N ILE A 544 50.52 18.97 -24.50
CA ILE A 544 49.99 19.12 -25.85
C ILE A 544 51.09 19.40 -26.87
N GLU A 545 52.11 20.18 -26.49
CA GLU A 545 53.25 20.47 -27.35
C GLU A 545 54.08 19.21 -27.63
N ASP A 546 54.24 18.35 -26.62
CA ASP A 546 54.94 17.08 -26.75
C ASP A 546 54.11 16.07 -27.55
N PHE A 547 52.79 16.07 -27.37
CA PHE A 547 51.88 15.24 -28.15
C PHE A 547 51.93 15.61 -29.64
N GLU A 548 51.88 16.90 -29.97
CA GLU A 548 52.01 17.40 -31.34
C GLU A 548 53.39 17.09 -31.93
N ARG A 549 54.46 17.32 -31.16
CA ARG A 549 55.83 17.01 -31.58
C ARG A 549 56.02 15.53 -31.86
N MET A 550 55.48 14.66 -31.00
CA MET A 550 55.51 13.20 -31.21
C MET A 550 54.68 12.81 -32.42
N ALA A 551 53.45 13.32 -32.55
CA ALA A 551 52.60 13.07 -33.71
C ALA A 551 53.25 13.52 -35.04
N MET A 552 54.02 14.61 -35.03
CA MET A 552 54.80 15.05 -36.19
C MET A 552 56.04 14.17 -36.44
N GLN A 553 56.81 13.80 -35.41
CA GLN A 553 57.95 12.89 -35.56
C GLN A 553 57.53 11.51 -36.08
N ASP A 554 56.34 11.05 -35.69
CA ASP A 554 55.79 9.79 -36.13
C ASP A 554 55.36 9.80 -37.61
N LYS A 555 54.94 10.96 -38.14
CA LYS A 555 54.70 11.13 -39.58
C LYS A 555 55.99 11.11 -40.41
N VAL A 556 57.14 11.44 -39.80
CA VAL A 556 58.44 11.54 -40.50
C VAL A 556 59.17 10.18 -40.56
N LYS A 557 58.79 9.22 -39.72
CA LYS A 557 59.47 7.90 -39.61
C LYS A 557 58.85 6.77 -40.43
N ILE A 558 57.78 6.99 -41.19
CA ILE A 558 57.34 6.02 -42.20
C ILE A 558 58.38 6.07 -43.33
N PRO A 559 59.25 5.07 -43.50
CA PRO A 559 60.24 5.10 -44.56
C PRO A 559 59.46 5.02 -45.87
N LYS A 560 59.56 6.06 -46.71
CA LYS A 560 59.06 6.04 -48.10
C LYS A 560 59.55 4.84 -48.93
N GLY A 561 60.50 4.05 -48.43
CA GLY A 561 61.02 2.84 -49.08
C GLY A 561 60.20 1.55 -48.86
N GLU A 562 59.14 1.56 -48.05
CA GLU A 562 58.31 0.35 -47.83
C GLU A 562 57.07 0.27 -48.74
N GLU A 563 56.56 1.42 -49.22
CA GLU A 563 55.55 1.47 -50.28
C GLU A 563 56.11 1.02 -51.65
N ASP A 564 57.35 1.40 -51.99
CA ASP A 564 57.96 0.98 -53.26
C ASP A 564 58.35 -0.51 -53.28
N ARG A 565 58.61 -1.10 -52.11
CA ARG A 565 58.98 -2.52 -51.98
C ARG A 565 57.77 -3.44 -52.00
N SER A 566 56.64 -2.99 -51.46
CA SER A 566 55.36 -3.70 -51.52
C SER A 566 54.71 -3.65 -52.91
N PHE A 567 54.95 -2.58 -53.69
CA PHE A 567 54.56 -2.53 -55.11
C PHE A 567 55.44 -3.40 -56.04
N ALA A 568 56.70 -3.66 -55.68
CA ALA A 568 57.61 -4.49 -56.48
C ALA A 568 57.44 -6.02 -56.25
N GLU A 569 56.95 -6.45 -55.08
CA GLU A 569 56.73 -7.88 -54.78
C GLU A 569 55.33 -8.40 -55.16
N ALA A 570 54.35 -7.51 -55.35
CA ALA A 570 52.99 -7.87 -55.77
C ALA A 570 52.90 -8.63 -57.12
N PRO A 571 53.64 -8.26 -58.19
CA PRO A 571 53.53 -8.98 -59.48
C PRO A 571 54.29 -10.32 -59.54
N MET A 572 55.11 -10.67 -58.53
CA MET A 572 55.79 -11.98 -58.50
C MET A 572 54.99 -13.06 -57.75
N LYS A 573 54.10 -12.68 -56.83
CA LYS A 573 53.29 -13.64 -56.06
C LYS A 573 52.02 -14.09 -56.79
N GLU A 574 51.53 -13.31 -57.75
CA GLU A 574 50.35 -13.66 -58.58
C GLU A 574 50.64 -14.67 -59.71
N ARG A 575 51.91 -15.03 -59.98
CA ARG A 575 52.26 -15.92 -61.10
C ARG A 575 52.41 -17.40 -60.73
N ASN A 576 52.31 -17.78 -59.45
CA ASN A 576 52.57 -19.16 -58.99
C ASN A 576 51.39 -19.87 -58.29
N GLU A 577 50.22 -19.25 -58.17
CA GLU A 577 49.04 -19.93 -57.62
C GLU A 577 47.97 -20.07 -58.69
N SER A 578 48.00 -21.20 -59.39
CA SER A 578 46.87 -21.66 -60.20
C SER A 578 45.70 -22.01 -59.26
N PRO A 579 44.48 -21.52 -59.51
CA PRO A 579 43.34 -21.85 -58.67
C PRO A 579 42.94 -23.30 -58.92
N LEU A 580 43.13 -24.16 -57.91
CA LEU A 580 42.44 -25.44 -57.85
C LEU A 580 40.94 -25.15 -57.73
N GLN A 581 40.24 -25.46 -58.81
CA GLN A 581 38.80 -25.37 -58.97
C GLN A 581 38.13 -26.32 -57.95
N GLN A 582 37.77 -25.79 -56.78
CA GLN A 582 37.04 -26.54 -55.76
C GLN A 582 35.58 -26.65 -56.20
N VAL A 583 35.25 -27.76 -56.84
CA VAL A 583 33.89 -28.15 -57.20
C VAL A 583 33.11 -28.41 -55.91
N CYS A 584 32.04 -27.66 -55.67
CA CYS A 584 31.11 -27.93 -54.57
C CYS A 584 30.51 -29.34 -54.73
N PRO A 585 30.43 -30.16 -53.66
CA PRO A 585 29.68 -31.41 -53.72
C PRO A 585 28.19 -31.12 -53.96
N PRO A 586 27.50 -31.92 -54.79
CA PRO A 586 26.06 -31.75 -55.01
C PRO A 586 25.29 -32.04 -53.73
N CYS A 587 24.27 -31.21 -53.45
CA CYS A 587 23.36 -31.44 -52.34
C CYS A 587 22.61 -32.76 -52.52
N ASP A 588 22.55 -33.58 -51.47
CA ASP A 588 21.72 -34.79 -51.46
C ASP A 588 20.23 -34.43 -51.58
N PRO A 589 19.46 -35.12 -52.46
CA PRO A 589 18.03 -34.89 -52.58
C PRO A 589 17.30 -35.38 -51.33
N CYS A 590 16.35 -34.57 -50.83
CA CYS A 590 15.43 -34.94 -49.75
C CYS A 590 14.70 -36.26 -50.10
N LYS A 591 15.10 -37.36 -49.46
CA LYS A 591 14.36 -38.63 -49.52
C LYS A 591 13.34 -38.67 -48.38
N CYS A 592 12.07 -38.48 -48.70
CA CYS A 592 10.97 -38.85 -47.81
C CYS A 592 10.89 -40.38 -47.74
N ASN A 593 11.59 -40.98 -46.79
CA ASN A 593 11.59 -42.43 -46.61
C ASN A 593 10.50 -42.84 -45.60
N ASN A 594 9.59 -43.71 -46.02
CA ASN A 594 8.45 -44.24 -45.25
C ASN A 594 8.84 -45.20 -44.08
N SER A 595 10.03 -45.09 -43.52
CA SER A 595 10.55 -46.08 -42.56
C SER A 595 10.26 -45.79 -41.08
N GLN A 596 9.57 -44.71 -40.73
CA GLN A 596 9.14 -44.44 -39.34
C GLN A 596 7.67 -44.84 -39.04
N GLN A 597 6.98 -45.50 -39.97
CA GLN A 597 5.54 -45.77 -39.85
C GLN A 597 5.15 -47.02 -39.03
N LYS A 598 6.01 -47.53 -38.12
CA LYS A 598 5.73 -48.77 -37.37
C LYS A 598 5.70 -48.67 -35.84
N GLN A 599 5.73 -47.48 -35.25
CA GLN A 599 5.70 -47.35 -33.77
C GLN A 599 4.49 -46.63 -33.16
N HIS A 600 3.51 -46.19 -33.97
CA HIS A 600 2.23 -45.68 -33.46
C HIS A 600 1.04 -46.44 -34.06
N GLN A 601 0.80 -47.65 -33.57
CA GLN A 601 -0.51 -48.31 -33.63
C GLN A 601 -0.90 -48.72 -32.21
N ARG A 602 -1.31 -47.73 -31.41
CA ARG A 602 -2.15 -47.93 -30.21
C ARG A 602 -2.70 -46.58 -29.76
N ASN A 603 -3.70 -46.10 -30.47
CA ASN A 603 -4.96 -45.56 -29.95
C ASN A 603 -5.69 -44.85 -31.10
N GLY A 604 -6.95 -45.24 -31.28
CA GLY A 604 -7.79 -44.81 -32.38
C GLY A 604 -8.10 -43.31 -32.31
N GLY A 605 -8.13 -42.70 -33.49
CA GLY A 605 -8.46 -41.31 -33.73
C GLY A 605 -8.23 -41.06 -35.22
N ASP A 606 -9.31 -41.16 -35.97
CA ASP A 606 -9.40 -40.86 -37.40
C ASP A 606 -9.21 -39.35 -37.58
N ASP A 607 -8.09 -38.92 -38.19
CA ASP A 607 -7.97 -37.61 -38.84
C ASP A 607 -6.65 -37.48 -39.65
N GLY A 608 -6.81 -37.24 -40.96
CA GLY A 608 -5.93 -36.44 -41.83
C GLY A 608 -4.46 -36.87 -42.05
N MET A 609 -4.21 -37.72 -43.06
CA MET A 609 -2.87 -37.78 -43.67
C MET A 609 -2.61 -36.52 -44.51
N LEU A 610 -1.55 -35.79 -44.18
CA LEU A 610 -1.02 -34.67 -44.98
C LEU A 610 -0.68 -35.16 -46.39
N SER A 611 -1.21 -34.47 -47.40
CA SER A 611 -0.97 -34.73 -48.81
C SER A 611 0.50 -34.47 -49.18
N SER A 612 1.00 -35.13 -50.22
CA SER A 612 2.37 -34.94 -50.73
C SER A 612 2.67 -33.46 -51.08
N SER A 613 1.65 -32.68 -51.40
CA SER A 613 1.75 -31.22 -51.60
C SER A 613 1.97 -30.45 -50.29
N GLU A 614 1.37 -30.85 -49.18
CA GLU A 614 1.54 -30.18 -47.88
C GLU A 614 2.92 -30.49 -47.27
N CYS A 615 3.46 -31.68 -47.52
CA CYS A 615 4.83 -32.03 -47.14
C CYS A 615 5.86 -31.20 -47.91
N MET A 616 5.61 -30.92 -49.20
CA MET A 616 6.47 -30.04 -50.02
C MET A 616 6.39 -28.58 -49.56
N VAL A 617 5.21 -28.07 -49.18
CA VAL A 617 5.03 -26.71 -48.66
C VAL A 617 5.72 -26.53 -47.30
N MET A 618 5.71 -27.56 -46.42
CA MET A 618 6.50 -27.51 -45.19
C MET A 618 8.01 -27.57 -45.43
N CYS A 619 8.45 -28.27 -46.47
CA CYS A 619 9.85 -28.31 -46.88
C CYS A 619 10.31 -26.95 -47.43
N GLU A 620 9.50 -26.30 -48.27
CA GLU A 620 9.77 -24.94 -48.78
C GLU A 620 9.75 -23.90 -47.66
N ASN A 621 8.78 -23.97 -46.73
CA ASN A 621 8.72 -23.05 -45.59
C ASN A 621 9.92 -23.19 -44.64
N LYS A 622 10.51 -24.39 -44.51
CA LYS A 622 11.75 -24.60 -43.74
C LYS A 622 12.98 -24.06 -44.45
N ILE A 623 13.03 -24.12 -45.78
CA ILE A 623 14.12 -23.56 -46.58
C ILE A 623 14.08 -22.03 -46.48
N VAL A 624 12.90 -21.41 -46.62
CA VAL A 624 12.73 -19.95 -46.48
C VAL A 624 12.98 -19.46 -45.04
N ALA A 625 12.58 -20.23 -44.02
CA ALA A 625 12.90 -19.91 -42.62
C ALA A 625 14.40 -20.06 -42.29
N SER A 626 15.11 -20.94 -43.00
CA SER A 626 16.57 -21.09 -42.85
C SER A 626 17.37 -20.00 -43.57
N GLU A 627 16.80 -19.37 -44.61
CA GLU A 627 17.39 -18.23 -45.30
C GLU A 627 17.21 -16.92 -44.50
N MET A 628 16.12 -16.74 -43.76
CA MET A 628 15.94 -15.58 -42.88
C MET A 628 16.80 -15.64 -41.59
N ALA A 629 17.31 -16.82 -41.22
CA ALA A 629 18.18 -17.00 -40.05
C ALA A 629 19.69 -16.84 -40.35
N ARG A 630 20.07 -16.47 -41.58
CA ARG A 630 21.47 -16.25 -41.99
C ARG A 630 21.65 -14.89 -42.65
N THR A 631 21.64 -13.84 -41.84
CA THR A 631 22.21 -12.54 -42.20
C THR A 631 23.18 -12.05 -41.12
N SER A 632 24.43 -12.53 -41.19
CA SER A 632 25.59 -11.68 -40.94
C SER A 632 26.80 -12.24 -41.68
N ASP A 633 27.41 -11.34 -42.45
CA ASP A 633 28.78 -11.35 -42.94
C ASP A 633 29.13 -12.27 -44.13
N LYS A 634 28.96 -11.73 -45.34
CA LYS A 634 30.07 -11.32 -46.23
C LYS A 634 29.51 -10.83 -47.57
N THR A 635 29.53 -9.52 -47.79
CA THR A 635 29.22 -8.90 -49.08
C THR A 635 30.53 -8.66 -49.84
N CYS A 636 30.72 -9.35 -50.97
CA CYS A 636 31.51 -8.86 -52.08
C CYS A 636 30.57 -8.22 -53.10
N THR A 637 30.94 -7.03 -53.56
CA THR A 637 30.23 -6.19 -54.52
C THR A 637 30.07 -6.84 -55.89
N GLN A 638 28.86 -6.79 -56.45
CA GLN A 638 28.69 -6.54 -57.88
C GLN A 638 27.37 -5.83 -58.17
N THR A 639 27.48 -4.74 -58.92
CA THR A 639 26.44 -3.87 -59.48
C THR A 639 25.52 -4.62 -60.44
N VAL A 640 24.21 -4.66 -60.15
CA VAL A 640 23.15 -4.75 -61.17
C VAL A 640 21.97 -3.87 -60.74
N HIS A 641 21.64 -2.89 -61.59
CA HIS A 641 20.40 -2.14 -61.57
C HIS A 641 19.23 -3.08 -61.92
N GLN A 642 18.23 -3.23 -61.04
CA GLN A 642 16.79 -3.17 -61.37
C GLN A 642 15.93 -3.23 -60.11
N GLY A 643 14.89 -2.40 -60.10
CA GLY A 643 14.19 -1.96 -58.88
C GLY A 643 13.18 -2.93 -58.29
N GLY A 644 13.07 -2.84 -56.96
CA GLY A 644 11.96 -3.31 -56.14
C GLY A 644 12.05 -2.55 -54.81
N ILE A 645 11.23 -1.51 -54.65
CA ILE A 645 11.25 -0.62 -53.49
C ILE A 645 10.59 -1.33 -52.30
N GLY A 646 11.40 -1.99 -51.47
CA GLY A 646 11.08 -2.23 -50.06
C GLY A 646 11.54 -1.01 -49.27
N ALA A 647 10.67 -0.02 -49.10
CA ALA A 647 10.99 1.15 -48.29
C ALA A 647 11.07 0.72 -46.81
N SER A 648 12.28 0.82 -46.23
CA SER A 648 12.45 0.73 -44.78
C SER A 648 11.57 1.76 -44.08
N ASP A 649 11.05 1.44 -42.89
CA ASP A 649 10.20 2.32 -42.07
C ASP A 649 10.79 3.73 -41.89
N HIS A 650 12.12 3.85 -41.95
CA HIS A 650 12.81 5.13 -41.87
C HIS A 650 12.55 6.05 -43.07
N GLN A 651 12.38 5.49 -44.27
CA GLN A 651 12.14 6.23 -45.51
C GLN A 651 10.70 6.73 -45.61
N ILE A 652 9.74 5.97 -45.06
CA ILE A 652 8.34 6.39 -44.90
C ILE A 652 8.26 7.59 -43.95
N ILE A 653 9.01 7.56 -42.85
CA ILE A 653 9.08 8.68 -41.89
C ILE A 653 9.72 9.92 -42.54
N GLN A 654 10.77 9.76 -43.34
CA GLN A 654 11.38 10.88 -44.07
C GLN A 654 10.44 11.49 -45.12
N GLN A 655 9.67 10.68 -45.84
CA GLN A 655 8.67 11.18 -46.78
C GLN A 655 7.50 11.87 -46.07
N LEU A 656 7.07 11.36 -44.92
CA LEU A 656 6.03 11.99 -44.10
C LEU A 656 6.50 13.34 -43.52
N LEU A 657 7.75 13.41 -43.07
CA LEU A 657 8.36 14.65 -42.56
C LEU A 657 8.53 15.70 -43.67
N ALA A 658 8.99 15.29 -44.86
CA ALA A 658 9.09 16.19 -46.02
C ALA A 658 7.70 16.68 -46.49
N PHE A 659 6.68 15.84 -46.40
CA PHE A 659 5.29 16.22 -46.69
C PHE A 659 4.74 17.23 -45.67
N LEU A 660 4.97 17.00 -44.37
CA LEU A 660 4.55 17.92 -43.30
C LEU A 660 5.30 19.26 -43.34
N GLU A 661 6.58 19.25 -43.72
CA GLU A 661 7.39 20.45 -43.91
C GLU A 661 6.87 21.30 -45.08
N GLY A 662 6.45 20.66 -46.17
CA GLY A 662 5.81 21.35 -47.30
C GLY A 662 4.42 21.92 -46.98
N LEU A 663 3.69 21.32 -46.03
CA LEU A 663 2.31 21.69 -45.74
C LEU A 663 2.18 22.77 -44.65
N MET A 664 3.08 22.78 -43.66
CA MET A 664 3.01 23.71 -42.54
C MET A 664 4.08 24.81 -42.58
N GLY A 665 5.15 24.62 -43.34
CA GLY A 665 6.30 25.52 -43.40
C GLY A 665 7.28 25.30 -42.23
N PRO A 666 8.57 25.65 -42.40
CA PRO A 666 9.63 25.30 -41.45
C PRO A 666 9.43 25.93 -40.06
N SER A 667 8.78 27.09 -40.00
CA SER A 667 8.56 27.85 -38.75
C SER A 667 7.55 27.19 -37.81
N THR A 668 6.49 26.58 -38.35
CA THR A 668 5.46 25.89 -37.54
C THR A 668 5.92 24.49 -37.14
N MET A 669 6.71 23.80 -37.98
CA MET A 669 7.39 22.57 -37.61
C MET A 669 8.32 22.79 -36.40
N MET A 670 9.11 23.87 -36.40
CA MET A 670 9.93 24.24 -35.24
C MET A 670 9.10 24.49 -33.97
N LEU A 671 7.93 25.14 -34.08
CA LEU A 671 7.03 25.35 -32.94
C LEU A 671 6.40 24.04 -32.43
N LEU A 672 6.08 23.10 -33.32
CA LEU A 672 5.58 21.78 -32.96
C LEU A 672 6.65 20.94 -32.25
N PHE A 673 7.89 20.95 -32.76
CA PHE A 673 9.01 20.27 -32.11
C PHE A 673 9.33 20.91 -30.76
N LEU A 674 9.29 22.23 -30.65
CA LEU A 674 9.45 22.93 -29.38
C LEU A 674 8.33 22.58 -28.39
N GLY A 675 7.08 22.50 -28.85
CA GLY A 675 5.93 22.07 -28.05
C GLY A 675 6.05 20.63 -27.56
N CYS A 676 6.41 19.70 -28.43
CA CYS A 676 6.70 18.31 -28.05
C CYS A 676 7.86 18.23 -27.05
N PHE A 677 8.93 18.97 -27.29
CA PHE A 677 10.10 19.00 -26.40
C PHE A 677 9.72 19.51 -25.00
N ILE A 678 8.97 20.61 -24.91
CA ILE A 678 8.45 21.14 -23.65
C ILE A 678 7.55 20.13 -22.95
N ALA A 679 6.66 19.46 -23.68
CA ALA A 679 5.78 18.43 -23.11
C ALA A 679 6.57 17.23 -22.54
N THR A 680 7.60 16.75 -23.25
CA THR A 680 8.50 15.71 -22.71
C THR A 680 9.28 16.18 -21.51
N MET A 681 9.75 17.43 -21.49
CA MET A 681 10.47 17.99 -20.34
C MET A 681 9.55 18.11 -19.11
N VAL A 682 8.30 18.52 -19.30
CA VAL A 682 7.29 18.56 -18.22
C VAL A 682 6.97 17.16 -17.72
N TYR A 683 6.83 16.17 -18.61
CA TYR A 683 6.61 14.77 -18.23
C TYR A 683 7.80 14.17 -17.45
N LEU A 684 9.03 14.45 -17.89
CA LEU A 684 10.24 14.04 -17.19
C LEU A 684 10.38 14.75 -15.85
N LEU A 685 10.11 16.05 -15.78
CA LEU A 685 10.10 16.80 -14.53
C LEU A 685 9.06 16.24 -13.56
N GLN A 686 7.86 15.91 -14.04
CA GLN A 686 6.81 15.28 -13.23
C GLN A 686 7.25 13.91 -12.72
N ARG A 687 7.89 13.08 -13.56
CA ARG A 687 8.48 11.80 -13.15
C ARG A 687 9.58 12.00 -12.11
N VAL A 688 10.45 12.99 -12.30
CA VAL A 688 11.53 13.32 -11.38
C VAL A 688 10.99 13.80 -10.04
N ILE A 689 9.98 14.68 -10.04
CA ILE A 689 9.27 15.12 -8.83
C ILE A 689 8.63 13.93 -8.12
N ILE A 690 7.92 13.06 -8.84
CA ILE A 690 7.35 11.83 -8.25
C ILE A 690 8.48 10.97 -7.66
N THR A 691 9.59 10.75 -8.36
CA THR A 691 10.70 9.95 -7.81
C THR A 691 11.43 10.63 -6.65
N LEU A 692 11.52 11.96 -6.62
CA LEU A 692 12.19 12.70 -5.54
C LEU A 692 11.34 12.78 -4.27
N PHE A 693 10.01 12.82 -4.42
CA PHE A 693 9.08 12.86 -3.29
C PHE A 693 8.50 11.48 -2.91
N ASP A 694 8.77 10.44 -3.71
CA ASP A 694 8.35 9.05 -3.47
C ASP A 694 9.56 8.07 -3.36
N SER A 695 10.79 8.60 -3.31
CA SER A 695 12.00 7.81 -3.04
C SER A 695 12.08 7.44 -1.56
N SER A 696 11.33 6.40 -1.20
CA SER A 696 11.75 5.48 -0.14
C SER A 696 13.02 4.75 -0.60
N GLY A 697 14.10 4.86 0.19
CA GLY A 697 15.43 4.38 -0.16
C GLY A 697 15.53 2.88 -0.44
N PRO A 698 16.67 2.39 -0.97
CA PRO A 698 16.83 1.00 -1.36
C PRO A 698 16.93 0.09 -0.12
N HIS A 699 16.09 -0.96 -0.14
CA HIS A 699 16.05 -2.12 0.76
C HIS A 699 15.33 -2.00 2.11
N THR A 700 14.12 -1.45 2.09
CA THR A 700 13.03 -1.96 2.94
C THR A 700 11.85 -2.34 2.06
N ARG A 701 11.65 -3.65 1.82
CA ARG A 701 10.41 -4.16 1.24
C ARG A 701 9.30 -3.99 2.29
N THR A 702 8.60 -2.87 2.26
CA THR A 702 7.36 -2.67 3.01
C THR A 702 6.23 -3.42 2.30
N TYR A 703 5.80 -4.54 2.88
CA TYR A 703 4.58 -5.22 2.46
C TYR A 703 3.38 -4.41 2.96
N TYR A 704 2.72 -3.68 2.08
CA TYR A 704 1.39 -3.13 2.35
C TYR A 704 0.33 -4.09 1.80
N HIS A 705 -0.51 -4.64 2.68
CA HIS A 705 -1.82 -5.17 2.26
C HIS A 705 -2.88 -4.11 2.52
N ARG A 706 -3.42 -3.57 1.43
CA ARG A 706 -4.65 -2.78 1.39
C ARG A 706 -5.81 -3.77 1.34
N LYS A 707 -6.55 -3.93 2.44
CA LYS A 707 -7.88 -4.55 2.44
C LYS A 707 -8.88 -3.46 2.81
N ASP A 708 -9.89 -3.31 1.94
CA ASP A 708 -11.09 -2.48 2.09
C ASP A 708 -10.94 -0.94 1.98
N GLN A 709 -10.96 -0.44 0.75
CA GLN A 709 -11.56 0.85 0.43
C GLN A 709 -12.80 0.65 -0.44
N ARG A 710 -13.96 0.51 0.21
CA ARG A 710 -15.26 0.59 -0.44
C ARG A 710 -16.33 1.16 0.52
N SER A 711 -16.06 2.30 1.16
CA SER A 711 -17.13 3.06 1.86
C SER A 711 -16.80 4.49 2.33
N ILE A 712 -15.60 5.04 2.16
CA ILE A 712 -15.32 6.43 2.58
C ILE A 712 -15.09 7.29 1.34
N GLY A 713 -16.21 7.70 0.73
CA GLY A 713 -16.25 8.52 -0.48
C GLY A 713 -17.52 9.37 -0.52
N LYS A 714 -17.83 10.02 0.61
CA LYS A 714 -18.80 11.12 0.78
C LYS A 714 -18.48 11.75 2.14
N GLU A 715 -18.42 13.08 2.22
CA GLU A 715 -18.10 13.91 3.41
C GLU A 715 -16.66 14.40 3.63
N VAL A 716 -15.88 14.66 2.58
CA VAL A 716 -14.76 15.61 2.69
C VAL A 716 -14.77 16.57 1.50
N PHE A 717 -15.77 17.46 1.47
CA PHE A 717 -15.76 18.65 0.61
C PHE A 717 -16.68 19.73 1.18
N ASP A 718 -16.56 20.03 2.48
CA ASP A 718 -17.11 21.28 3.02
C ASP A 718 -16.45 21.67 4.35
N ASN A 719 -15.25 22.25 4.27
CA ASN A 719 -14.76 23.24 5.24
C ASN A 719 -13.32 23.66 4.89
N SER A 720 -13.19 24.55 3.91
CA SER A 720 -11.94 25.26 3.70
C SER A 720 -12.17 26.69 3.20
N GLN A 721 -13.00 27.49 3.89
CA GLN A 721 -12.96 28.95 3.78
C GLN A 721 -13.39 29.62 5.08
N ARG A 722 -12.42 29.99 5.92
CA ARG A 722 -12.40 31.23 6.73
C ARG A 722 -11.12 31.35 7.55
N TRP A 723 -10.15 32.07 6.99
CA TRP A 723 -9.29 32.99 7.77
C TRP A 723 -10.12 34.26 8.01
N PRO A 724 -9.96 35.03 9.12
CA PRO A 724 -8.80 35.92 9.21
C PRO A 724 -8.31 36.39 10.61
N TRP A 725 -7.13 37.04 10.58
CA TRP A 725 -6.53 38.05 11.48
C TRP A 725 -5.42 37.67 12.49
N MET A 726 -4.30 38.36 12.25
CA MET A 726 -3.15 38.65 13.10
C MET A 726 -3.53 39.16 14.51
N ARG A 727 -2.72 38.78 15.51
CA ARG A 727 -2.17 39.73 16.49
C ARG A 727 -0.81 39.26 17.01
N ARG A 728 0.16 40.18 16.93
CA ARG A 728 1.41 40.19 17.70
C ARG A 728 1.09 40.29 19.20
N SER A 729 1.86 39.59 20.03
CA SER A 729 2.38 40.17 21.27
C SER A 729 3.67 39.48 21.67
N ASN A 730 4.73 40.28 21.79
CA ASN A 730 5.86 40.00 22.66
C ASN A 730 5.37 39.81 24.10
N HIS A 731 5.95 38.89 24.84
CA HIS A 731 6.54 39.20 26.14
C HIS A 731 7.47 38.08 26.62
N ASP A 732 8.62 38.52 27.13
CA ASP A 732 9.54 37.80 28.01
C ASP A 732 8.81 37.24 29.24
N VAL A 733 9.13 36.01 29.63
CA VAL A 733 9.79 35.56 30.89
C VAL A 733 10.36 34.17 30.63
#